data_AF-A0A2E5C1M7-F1
#
_entry.id   AF-A0A2E5C1M7-F1
#
_cell.length_a   1.000
_cell.length_b   1.000
_cell.length_c   1.000
_cell.angle_alpha   90.00
_cell.angle_beta   90.00
_cell.angle_gamma   90.00
#
_symmetry.space_group_name_H-M   'P 1'
#
loop_
_entity.id
_entity.type
_entity.pdbx_description
1 polymer ?
#
loop_
_entity_poly.entity_id
_entity_poly.type
_entity_poly.pdbx_seq_one_letter_code
_entity_poly.pdbx_strand_id
1 'polypeptide(L)'
;MLFDSVKVFKILLILLFVFCYSFGVKGLAFSQSLLSDRVWLEENIKNLIAKEFSEKNTFSRFLKMIKAPSIPNKSVSSPVTFEKMELLFPIELPPKRSLTQMQTDDLTYETLASLSNPIFPWDTRIEKNTTDLEVDLHKQDRDWINNEVINFNKKPVAEIEEMIFSDPKAAREKYLEYEDWLKIEDRVRLKVQLLYHLNKWASAEKLAIAFLKERPRNSVVPFIYYYLNKSLHSQKKTLNQDNILRDRALSELSAKQRIELVLMFSREAESKGEILNAIQYRLELLSNSETSDEVDLDKISFLIKAIQSPEQLRILLLNYPDSKWLREQIFDIEFDLFSKQRRYIEGLVILDQRLNLAREIGDERQYKRLKKIQESFVLALNINPRRIGVILPMSSSNVKIVRLVQETLNGLRLALYSNKINTFNDSFQNSTSHEKTVTENSAKGSDNRLSEQLVDSWELIIRDSHLDSEKTKNAIRELVQIEKVVAIIGPLARKTSEAAATEAEVLGVPLISLSLTESIPEYGEYIFRNNQSWKQEVKKLVDYATDKLQACRFLILYAKTREGRQKMRHFWNAVEQKGCDVVAAEGFKHEGQKSLVNEFDTFTGKIKRLATKDKNILKELKEKEDPVHNFDALYVAVGAGGVKNLRLILPYSAVYKMRNINFLGDSGWNDSALPFSPGVSGVRKPVFVDSFFLGSKTKMIGQLKRIHEQILYRHQNYIGPSSYTAHAFDTLLILMQLLNDERNQSHRDLKDALIKMKSFQGVTGKLSFDDSGEAIREIYLLTLNRGKIQPLN
;
A
#
# COMPACT_ATOMS: atom_id res chain seq x y z
N MET A 1 47.84 5.78 -7.97
CA MET A 1 46.85 6.80 -7.58
C MET A 1 45.78 6.14 -6.72
N LEU A 2 45.76 6.39 -5.41
CA LEU A 2 44.61 6.19 -4.48
C LEU A 2 45.08 6.45 -3.02
N PHE A 3 45.53 7.67 -2.71
CA PHE A 3 45.92 8.05 -1.34
C PHE A 3 45.91 9.58 -1.10
N ASP A 4 44.77 10.26 -1.35
CA ASP A 4 44.64 11.69 -0.98
C ASP A 4 43.23 12.15 -0.54
N SER A 5 42.18 11.33 -0.67
CA SER A 5 40.80 11.74 -0.36
C SER A 5 40.45 11.83 1.14
N VAL A 6 41.35 11.43 2.05
CA VAL A 6 41.05 11.30 3.50
C VAL A 6 41.45 12.54 4.32
N LYS A 7 42.33 13.42 3.80
CA LYS A 7 42.80 14.60 4.56
C LYS A 7 41.83 15.80 4.53
N VAL A 8 41.07 15.97 3.44
CA VAL A 8 40.17 17.13 3.25
C VAL A 8 39.02 17.15 4.27
N PHE A 9 38.48 15.98 4.62
CA PHE A 9 37.30 15.89 5.49
C PHE A 9 37.56 16.29 6.95
N LYS A 10 38.80 16.12 7.46
CA LYS A 10 39.16 16.52 8.84
C LYS A 10 39.34 18.03 9.01
N ILE A 11 39.69 18.75 7.95
CA ILE A 11 39.91 20.21 8.01
C ILE A 11 38.56 20.95 8.05
N LEU A 12 37.56 20.46 7.30
CA LEU A 12 36.22 21.07 7.25
C LEU A 12 35.48 21.00 8.60
N LEU A 13 35.65 19.91 9.35
CA LEU A 13 34.98 19.69 10.63
C LEU A 13 35.51 20.63 11.74
N ILE A 14 36.79 20.99 11.69
CA ILE A 14 37.44 21.86 12.68
C ILE A 14 37.04 23.34 12.46
N LEU A 15 36.92 23.77 11.21
CA LEU A 15 36.41 25.11 10.87
C LEU A 15 34.96 25.34 11.34
N LEU A 16 34.11 24.32 11.28
CA LEU A 16 32.72 24.39 11.73
C LEU A 16 32.59 24.52 13.26
N PHE A 17 33.54 24.00 14.03
CA PHE A 17 33.55 24.13 15.50
C PHE A 17 34.05 25.50 16.00
N VAL A 18 34.92 26.17 15.23
CA VAL A 18 35.44 27.50 15.57
C VAL A 18 34.38 28.58 15.36
N PHE A 19 33.50 28.43 14.36
CA PHE A 19 32.48 29.45 14.03
C PHE A 19 31.37 29.58 15.08
N CYS A 20 31.10 28.54 15.87
CA CYS A 20 30.06 28.55 16.91
C CYS A 20 30.47 29.21 18.23
N TYR A 21 31.73 29.66 18.38
CA TYR A 21 32.28 30.14 19.66
C TYR A 21 32.50 31.66 19.75
N SER A 22 32.11 32.44 18.73
CA SER A 22 32.54 33.83 18.57
C SER A 22 31.46 34.92 18.72
N PHE A 23 30.23 34.59 19.15
CA PHE A 23 29.22 35.60 19.49
C PHE A 23 28.70 35.45 20.92
N GLY A 24 29.24 36.26 21.83
CA GLY A 24 28.84 36.33 23.22
C GLY A 24 28.36 37.72 23.66
N VAL A 25 27.21 37.72 24.33
CA VAL A 25 26.88 38.48 25.56
C VAL A 25 26.77 40.03 25.53
N LYS A 26 25.60 40.52 26.02
CA LYS A 26 25.30 41.67 26.93
C LYS A 26 23.84 42.09 26.66
N GLY A 27 22.87 42.30 27.57
CA GLY A 27 22.66 42.17 29.03
C GLY A 27 21.15 42.44 29.30
N LEU A 28 20.59 42.76 30.48
CA LEU A 28 21.04 42.78 31.88
C LEU A 28 19.78 42.93 32.80
N ALA A 29 19.71 42.24 33.95
CA ALA A 29 18.78 42.43 35.11
C ALA A 29 17.23 42.32 34.94
N PHE A 30 16.62 41.30 35.56
CA PHE A 30 15.92 41.45 36.86
C PHE A 30 15.78 40.08 37.56
N SER A 31 15.27 40.06 38.81
CA SER A 31 15.52 38.98 39.78
C SER A 31 14.31 38.13 40.21
N GLN A 32 14.63 37.02 40.89
CA GLN A 32 13.85 36.25 41.88
C GLN A 32 12.98 35.05 41.46
N SER A 33 13.13 34.00 42.28
CA SER A 33 12.21 32.90 42.61
C SER A 33 11.79 31.91 41.51
N LEU A 34 12.26 30.66 41.64
CA LEU A 34 11.56 29.37 41.40
C LEU A 34 12.57 28.22 41.42
N LEU A 35 13.02 27.81 42.62
CA LEU A 35 14.00 26.72 42.80
C LEU A 35 13.69 25.83 44.04
N SER A 36 12.41 25.62 44.35
CA SER A 36 11.93 24.72 45.42
C SER A 36 11.32 23.41 44.91
N ASP A 37 10.68 23.42 43.74
CA ASP A 37 9.63 22.42 43.45
C ASP A 37 10.14 21.12 42.82
N ARG A 38 11.38 21.10 42.30
CA ARG A 38 11.98 19.88 41.72
C ARG A 38 12.27 18.79 42.75
N VAL A 39 12.72 19.16 43.95
CA VAL A 39 13.04 18.19 45.01
C VAL A 39 11.77 17.54 45.56
N TRP A 40 10.70 18.32 45.72
CA TRP A 40 9.38 17.83 46.17
C TRP A 40 8.72 16.86 45.17
N LEU A 41 8.90 17.09 43.87
CA LEU A 41 8.40 16.18 42.82
C LEU A 41 9.15 14.84 42.77
N GLU A 42 10.48 14.84 42.89
CA GLU A 42 11.27 13.60 42.82
C GLU A 42 11.06 12.68 44.04
N GLU A 43 10.78 13.25 45.22
CA GLU A 43 10.50 12.48 46.43
C GLU A 43 9.08 11.88 46.44
N ASN A 44 8.08 12.62 45.94
CA ASN A 44 6.71 12.11 45.79
C ASN A 44 6.57 11.03 44.70
N ILE A 45 7.32 11.13 43.59
CA ILE A 45 7.30 10.10 42.54
C ILE A 45 7.89 8.78 43.07
N LYS A 46 8.96 8.82 43.88
CA LYS A 46 9.49 7.62 44.54
C LYS A 46 8.49 6.99 45.53
N ASN A 47 7.76 7.81 46.29
CA ASN A 47 6.73 7.31 47.22
C ASN A 47 5.48 6.74 46.52
N LEU A 48 5.14 7.21 45.32
CA LEU A 48 4.08 6.63 44.48
C LEU A 48 4.51 5.27 43.90
N ILE A 49 5.70 5.19 43.30
CA ILE A 49 6.23 3.94 42.72
C ILE A 49 6.47 2.86 43.79
N ALA A 50 6.84 3.26 45.02
CA ALA A 50 6.96 2.34 46.16
C ALA A 50 5.60 1.79 46.66
N LYS A 51 4.48 2.46 46.38
CA LYS A 51 3.14 2.05 46.82
C LYS A 51 2.40 1.13 45.84
N GLU A 52 2.71 1.16 44.56
CA GLU A 52 2.10 0.24 43.57
C GLU A 52 2.75 -1.16 43.56
N PHE A 53 3.93 -1.34 44.16
CA PHE A 53 4.66 -2.60 44.11
C PHE A 53 4.31 -3.64 45.20
N SER A 54 3.33 -3.38 46.09
CA SER A 54 2.96 -4.31 47.18
C SER A 54 1.62 -5.05 47.03
N GLU A 55 0.93 -4.99 45.88
CA GLU A 55 -0.32 -5.76 45.64
C GLU A 55 -0.27 -6.69 44.41
N LYS A 56 0.80 -7.49 44.29
CA LYS A 56 0.81 -8.66 43.40
C LYS A 56 -0.12 -9.78 43.91
N ASN A 57 -1.43 -9.64 43.72
CA ASN A 57 -2.36 -10.78 43.77
C ASN A 57 -3.72 -10.64 43.03
N THR A 58 -3.99 -9.52 42.35
CA THR A 58 -5.30 -9.27 41.72
C THR A 58 -5.41 -9.70 40.25
N PHE A 59 -4.31 -9.80 39.50
CA PHE A 59 -4.35 -10.13 38.06
C PHE A 59 -4.79 -11.59 37.76
N SER A 60 -4.57 -12.51 38.70
CA SER A 60 -5.04 -13.92 38.61
C SER A 60 -6.56 -14.06 38.76
N ARG A 61 -7.24 -13.02 39.26
CA ARG A 61 -8.69 -13.05 39.54
C ARG A 61 -9.53 -12.57 38.35
N PHE A 62 -8.98 -11.70 37.49
CA PHE A 62 -9.69 -11.16 36.32
C PHE A 62 -9.80 -12.21 35.19
N LEU A 63 -8.72 -12.95 34.91
CA LEU A 63 -8.69 -14.02 33.89
C LEU A 63 -9.52 -15.26 34.23
N LYS A 64 -10.07 -15.37 35.45
CA LYS A 64 -11.02 -16.43 35.83
C LYS A 64 -12.49 -16.09 35.55
N MET A 65 -12.82 -14.85 35.18
CA MET A 65 -14.21 -14.43 34.90
C MET A 65 -14.64 -14.56 33.43
N ILE A 66 -13.75 -14.98 32.52
CA ILE A 66 -14.11 -15.29 31.12
C ILE A 66 -14.11 -16.81 30.92
N LYS A 67 -15.15 -17.46 31.45
CA LYS A 67 -15.56 -18.82 31.04
C LYS A 67 -17.01 -18.76 30.57
N ALA A 68 -17.22 -19.03 29.29
CA ALA A 68 -18.57 -19.26 28.75
C ALA A 68 -19.19 -20.51 29.42
N PRO A 69 -20.51 -20.52 29.69
CA PRO A 69 -21.17 -21.65 30.33
C PRO A 69 -21.29 -22.83 29.36
N SER A 70 -20.71 -23.97 29.76
CA SER A 70 -20.91 -25.27 29.09
C SER A 70 -22.23 -25.90 29.54
N ILE A 71 -23.17 -26.09 28.62
CA ILE A 71 -24.36 -26.92 28.84
C ILE A 71 -24.10 -28.34 28.26
N PRO A 72 -24.35 -29.42 29.00
CA PRO A 72 -24.11 -30.78 28.51
C PRO A 72 -25.26 -31.31 27.64
N ASN A 73 -24.92 -32.14 26.65
CA ASN A 73 -25.90 -32.80 25.78
C ASN A 73 -26.82 -33.77 26.56
N LYS A 74 -28.14 -33.62 26.36
CA LYS A 74 -29.09 -34.75 26.31
C LYS A 74 -30.29 -34.37 25.43
N SER A 75 -30.99 -35.39 24.95
CA SER A 75 -31.78 -35.38 23.71
C SER A 75 -33.30 -35.40 23.89
N VAL A 76 -34.01 -35.03 22.81
CA VAL A 76 -35.39 -35.38 22.41
C VAL A 76 -36.52 -34.33 22.64
N SER A 77 -37.31 -34.16 21.57
CA SER A 77 -38.69 -33.61 21.44
C SER A 77 -38.99 -32.11 21.65
N SER A 78 -39.76 -31.61 20.67
CA SER A 78 -40.50 -30.34 20.52
C SER A 78 -41.86 -30.34 21.26
N PRO A 79 -42.73 -29.33 21.08
CA PRO A 79 -42.59 -27.88 21.35
C PRO A 79 -43.72 -27.39 22.31
N VAL A 80 -43.73 -26.14 22.79
CA VAL A 80 -44.95 -25.41 23.27
C VAL A 80 -44.68 -23.91 23.48
N THR A 81 -45.73 -23.09 23.37
CA THR A 81 -45.80 -21.61 23.47
C THR A 81 -46.26 -21.10 24.86
N PHE A 82 -46.40 -19.76 25.01
CA PHE A 82 -46.92 -19.02 26.19
C PHE A 82 -45.94 -18.91 27.39
N GLU A 83 -45.93 -17.87 28.24
CA GLU A 83 -46.75 -16.64 28.31
C GLU A 83 -45.97 -15.43 28.92
N LYS A 84 -46.70 -14.33 29.16
CA LYS A 84 -46.27 -12.98 29.57
C LYS A 84 -46.60 -12.71 31.05
N MET A 85 -45.66 -12.17 31.84
CA MET A 85 -45.85 -11.49 33.15
C MET A 85 -44.48 -10.98 33.66
N GLU A 86 -44.33 -9.98 34.53
CA GLU A 86 -45.06 -8.71 34.73
C GLU A 86 -44.14 -7.75 35.52
N LEU A 87 -44.43 -6.44 35.49
CA LEU A 87 -43.62 -5.41 36.18
C LEU A 87 -44.10 -5.16 37.62
N LEU A 88 -43.15 -4.86 38.53
CA LEU A 88 -43.43 -4.24 39.83
C LEU A 88 -42.76 -2.84 39.87
N PHE A 89 -43.59 -1.81 40.01
CA PHE A 89 -43.31 -0.36 40.07
C PHE A 89 -43.05 0.13 41.52
N PRO A 90 -42.99 1.45 41.87
CA PRO A 90 -42.87 2.74 41.12
C PRO A 90 -41.60 3.56 41.56
N ILE A 91 -41.29 4.82 41.17
CA ILE A 91 -41.96 6.12 41.42
C ILE A 91 -41.46 7.22 40.45
N GLU A 92 -42.41 7.76 39.67
CA GLU A 92 -42.76 9.17 39.34
C GLU A 92 -41.74 10.30 39.09
N LEU A 93 -42.00 11.03 37.99
CA LEU A 93 -41.64 12.45 37.77
C LEU A 93 -42.87 13.20 37.19
N PRO A 94 -43.16 14.45 37.61
CA PRO A 94 -44.37 15.17 37.21
C PRO A 94 -44.27 15.89 35.84
N PRO A 95 -45.40 16.30 35.22
CA PRO A 95 -45.50 16.49 33.77
C PRO A 95 -45.55 17.95 33.29
N LYS A 96 -45.37 18.17 31.98
CA LYS A 96 -45.97 19.35 31.30
C LYS A 96 -46.34 19.16 29.82
N ARG A 97 -47.64 18.95 29.61
CA ARG A 97 -48.53 19.43 28.52
C ARG A 97 -48.14 19.18 27.05
N SER A 98 -48.96 18.35 26.42
CA SER A 98 -49.26 18.36 24.99
C SER A 98 -50.06 19.60 24.53
N LEU A 99 -50.03 19.87 23.23
CA LEU A 99 -51.13 20.47 22.47
C LEU A 99 -51.24 19.76 21.12
N THR A 100 -52.43 19.84 20.52
CA THR A 100 -53.02 18.81 19.65
C THR A 100 -52.83 18.99 18.15
N GLN A 101 -52.91 17.88 17.41
CA GLN A 101 -53.14 17.85 15.97
C GLN A 101 -54.55 18.37 15.61
N MET A 102 -54.69 18.88 14.38
CA MET A 102 -55.94 18.84 13.62
C MET A 102 -55.61 18.44 12.18
N GLN A 103 -56.39 17.49 11.65
CA GLN A 103 -56.38 17.11 10.23
C GLN A 103 -57.43 17.92 9.47
N THR A 104 -57.22 18.18 8.18
CA THR A 104 -58.16 17.71 7.14
C THR A 104 -57.57 17.83 5.73
N ASP A 105 -57.82 16.77 4.97
CA ASP A 105 -57.26 16.31 3.70
C ASP A 105 -57.45 17.18 2.44
N ASP A 106 -56.56 16.94 1.46
CA ASP A 106 -56.72 16.88 0.00
C ASP A 106 -57.55 17.90 -0.83
N LEU A 107 -56.88 18.50 -1.82
CA LEU A 107 -57.25 18.37 -3.25
C LEU A 107 -56.06 18.75 -4.19
N THR A 108 -56.13 18.32 -5.45
CA THR A 108 -54.97 18.05 -6.34
C THR A 108 -54.91 18.90 -7.62
N TYR A 109 -53.69 19.33 -8.02
CA TYR A 109 -53.28 19.91 -9.34
C TYR A 109 -54.07 21.16 -9.85
N GLU A 110 -53.52 22.14 -10.58
CA GLU A 110 -52.39 22.15 -11.52
C GLU A 110 -51.81 23.59 -11.69
N THR A 111 -50.51 23.68 -12.06
CA THR A 111 -49.76 24.82 -12.64
C THR A 111 -50.28 26.27 -12.60
N LEU A 112 -49.44 27.21 -12.11
CA LEU A 112 -48.77 28.22 -12.97
C LEU A 112 -47.66 29.02 -12.24
N ALA A 113 -46.83 29.71 -13.01
CA ALA A 113 -45.48 30.14 -12.63
C ALA A 113 -45.36 31.54 -11.99
N SER A 114 -44.28 31.68 -11.22
CA SER A 114 -43.38 32.86 -11.13
C SER A 114 -43.65 34.00 -10.14
N LEU A 115 -42.52 34.60 -9.74
CA LEU A 115 -42.30 35.92 -9.14
C LEU A 115 -42.50 36.11 -7.63
N SER A 116 -41.38 35.85 -6.95
CA SER A 116 -40.90 36.44 -5.70
C SER A 116 -41.31 37.89 -5.41
N ASN A 117 -41.59 38.17 -4.13
CA ASN A 117 -41.62 39.53 -3.57
C ASN A 117 -40.98 39.54 -2.17
N PRO A 118 -40.01 40.42 -1.85
CA PRO A 118 -39.40 40.48 -0.53
C PRO A 118 -39.69 41.77 0.27
N ILE A 119 -39.89 41.58 1.58
CA ILE A 119 -39.40 42.42 2.70
C ILE A 119 -40.19 43.70 3.10
N PHE A 120 -40.17 43.91 4.43
CA PHE A 120 -40.89 44.85 5.30
C PHE A 120 -40.07 46.17 5.56
N PRO A 121 -40.45 47.11 6.47
CA PRO A 121 -40.20 48.54 6.28
C PRO A 121 -39.21 49.17 7.27
N TRP A 122 -38.97 50.47 7.07
CA TRP A 122 -38.41 51.47 7.98
C TRP A 122 -39.20 52.78 7.71
N ASP A 123 -39.32 53.78 8.59
CA ASP A 123 -38.44 54.18 9.70
C ASP A 123 -39.18 54.96 10.82
N THR A 124 -38.40 55.34 11.82
CA THR A 124 -38.68 56.18 13.01
C THR A 124 -38.28 57.66 12.80
N ARG A 125 -38.83 58.60 13.61
CA ARG A 125 -38.07 59.52 14.53
C ARG A 125 -38.78 60.81 15.01
N ILE A 126 -38.75 60.98 16.35
CA ILE A 126 -38.31 62.18 17.14
C ILE A 126 -39.22 63.44 17.29
N GLU A 127 -39.66 63.65 18.54
CA GLU A 127 -39.73 64.89 19.39
C GLU A 127 -39.34 66.26 18.78
N LYS A 128 -39.89 67.46 19.08
CA LYS A 128 -40.77 68.05 20.13
C LYS A 128 -41.22 69.46 19.59
N ASN A 129 -42.04 70.35 20.19
CA ASN A 129 -42.61 70.53 21.54
C ASN A 129 -43.88 71.45 21.53
N THR A 130 -44.60 71.54 22.66
CA THR A 130 -45.46 72.67 23.17
C THR A 130 -46.37 73.51 22.23
N THR A 131 -47.69 73.19 22.29
CA THR A 131 -48.85 74.06 22.68
C THR A 131 -49.11 75.40 21.96
N ASP A 132 -50.32 75.74 21.48
CA ASP A 132 -51.69 75.17 21.66
C ASP A 132 -52.68 75.58 20.54
N LEU A 133 -53.74 74.77 20.33
CA LEU A 133 -55.11 75.06 19.80
C LEU A 133 -55.28 75.85 18.45
N GLU A 134 -56.17 75.55 17.51
CA GLU A 134 -57.10 74.43 17.25
C GLU A 134 -57.64 74.51 15.79
N VAL A 135 -58.01 73.34 15.21
CA VAL A 135 -59.09 73.13 14.19
C VAL A 135 -59.00 73.69 12.74
N ASP A 136 -59.01 72.72 11.81
CA ASP A 136 -59.61 72.64 10.45
C ASP A 136 -59.13 73.43 9.20
N LEU A 137 -58.54 72.65 8.28
CA LEU A 137 -59.03 72.35 6.92
C LEU A 137 -59.48 73.51 6.00
N HIS A 138 -58.58 73.96 5.11
CA HIS A 138 -58.66 73.77 3.63
C HIS A 138 -57.70 74.78 2.95
N LYS A 139 -56.61 74.37 2.29
CA LYS A 139 -56.54 73.76 0.94
C LYS A 139 -56.72 74.75 -0.24
N GLN A 140 -55.88 75.79 -0.30
CA GLN A 140 -55.42 76.45 -1.53
C GLN A 140 -54.07 77.15 -1.24
N ASP A 141 -53.24 77.39 -2.27
CA ASP A 141 -51.82 77.85 -2.22
C ASP A 141 -50.72 76.77 -2.20
N ARG A 142 -50.76 75.85 -3.17
CA ARG A 142 -49.71 74.83 -3.40
C ARG A 142 -49.06 74.87 -4.80
N ASP A 143 -49.19 75.98 -5.52
CA ASP A 143 -48.76 76.10 -6.92
C ASP A 143 -47.57 77.03 -7.20
N TRP A 144 -47.02 77.74 -6.19
CA TRP A 144 -45.84 78.61 -6.40
C TRP A 144 -44.51 78.09 -5.81
N ILE A 145 -44.51 76.96 -5.08
CA ILE A 145 -43.31 76.37 -4.44
C ILE A 145 -42.81 75.10 -5.20
N ASN A 146 -43.33 74.84 -6.41
CA ASN A 146 -43.05 73.58 -7.13
C ASN A 146 -41.82 73.58 -8.06
N ASN A 147 -41.07 74.67 -8.21
CA ASN A 147 -40.00 74.78 -9.21
C ASN A 147 -38.55 74.62 -8.71
N GLU A 148 -38.26 74.59 -7.39
CA GLU A 148 -36.90 74.37 -6.87
C GLU A 148 -36.68 73.03 -6.14
N VAL A 149 -37.73 72.22 -5.93
CA VAL A 149 -37.66 71.00 -5.09
C VAL A 149 -37.41 69.70 -5.90
N ILE A 150 -37.35 69.77 -7.23
CA ILE A 150 -37.50 68.58 -8.11
C ILE A 150 -36.26 67.65 -8.19
N ASN A 151 -35.08 68.03 -7.68
CA ASN A 151 -33.82 67.28 -7.97
C ASN A 151 -33.11 66.56 -6.80
N PHE A 152 -33.71 66.43 -5.61
CA PHE A 152 -33.05 65.81 -4.43
C PHE A 152 -33.30 64.29 -4.23
N ASN A 153 -33.90 63.59 -5.20
CA ASN A 153 -34.34 62.19 -5.07
C ASN A 153 -33.37 61.11 -5.63
N LYS A 154 -32.05 61.35 -5.62
CA LYS A 154 -31.04 60.29 -5.73
C LYS A 154 -30.30 60.15 -4.40
N LYS A 155 -30.27 58.94 -3.83
CA LYS A 155 -29.48 58.64 -2.62
C LYS A 155 -27.99 58.60 -2.99
N PRO A 156 -27.16 59.59 -2.62
CA PRO A 156 -25.79 59.69 -3.15
C PRO A 156 -24.91 58.51 -2.72
N VAL A 157 -25.15 57.95 -1.54
CA VAL A 157 -24.44 56.76 -1.02
C VAL A 157 -24.57 55.57 -1.97
N ALA A 158 -25.79 55.21 -2.38
CA ALA A 158 -26.03 54.03 -3.22
C ALA A 158 -25.43 54.19 -4.63
N GLU A 159 -25.50 55.39 -5.19
CA GLU A 159 -24.90 55.70 -6.50
C GLU A 159 -23.37 55.64 -6.44
N ILE A 160 -22.74 56.11 -5.35
CA ILE A 160 -21.29 55.94 -5.13
C ILE A 160 -20.94 54.45 -4.92
N GLU A 161 -21.72 53.69 -4.15
CA GLU A 161 -21.49 52.25 -3.93
C GLU A 161 -21.48 51.44 -5.23
N GLU A 162 -22.43 51.71 -6.13
CA GLU A 162 -22.49 51.06 -7.45
C GLU A 162 -21.29 51.46 -8.33
N MET A 163 -20.98 52.76 -8.38
CA MET A 163 -19.86 53.28 -9.16
C MET A 163 -18.49 52.77 -8.68
N ILE A 164 -18.31 52.44 -7.39
CA ILE A 164 -17.04 51.89 -6.88
C ILE A 164 -16.63 50.60 -7.59
N PHE A 165 -17.58 49.78 -8.04
CA PHE A 165 -17.27 48.52 -8.72
C PHE A 165 -17.04 48.67 -10.23
N SER A 166 -17.62 49.69 -10.87
CA SER A 166 -17.55 49.92 -12.31
C SER A 166 -16.49 50.97 -12.72
N ASP A 167 -16.43 52.12 -12.06
CA ASP A 167 -15.39 53.13 -12.20
C ASP A 167 -15.00 53.77 -10.85
N PRO A 168 -13.96 53.23 -10.18
CA PRO A 168 -13.44 53.78 -8.92
C PRO A 168 -12.94 55.23 -9.00
N LYS A 169 -12.62 55.76 -10.19
CA LYS A 169 -12.16 57.15 -10.36
C LYS A 169 -13.33 58.10 -10.38
N ALA A 170 -14.35 57.83 -11.21
CA ALA A 170 -15.59 58.61 -11.22
C ALA A 170 -16.30 58.56 -9.85
N ALA A 171 -16.29 57.38 -9.19
CA ALA A 171 -16.82 57.22 -7.84
C ALA A 171 -16.09 58.10 -6.80
N ARG A 172 -14.78 58.35 -6.98
CA ARG A 172 -14.00 59.23 -6.11
C ARG A 172 -14.37 60.70 -6.30
N GLU A 173 -14.55 61.15 -7.54
CA GLU A 173 -14.94 62.53 -7.83
C GLU A 173 -16.31 62.82 -7.21
N LYS A 174 -17.29 61.95 -7.46
CA LYS A 174 -18.61 62.02 -6.85
C LYS A 174 -18.59 61.92 -5.32
N TYR A 175 -17.72 61.09 -4.75
CA TYR A 175 -17.54 61.04 -3.29
C TYR A 175 -17.05 62.38 -2.72
N LEU A 176 -16.15 63.10 -3.42
CA LEU A 176 -15.65 64.40 -2.96
C LEU A 176 -16.72 65.49 -3.03
N GLU A 177 -17.62 65.46 -4.01
CA GLU A 177 -18.77 66.37 -4.11
C GLU A 177 -19.69 66.28 -2.89
N TYR A 178 -19.92 65.06 -2.40
CA TYR A 178 -20.83 64.78 -1.29
C TYR A 178 -20.15 64.56 0.06
N GLU A 179 -18.80 64.57 0.15
CA GLU A 179 -18.06 64.15 1.36
C GLU A 179 -18.56 64.86 2.62
N ASP A 180 -18.74 66.18 2.58
CA ASP A 180 -19.17 66.97 3.74
C ASP A 180 -20.63 66.76 4.15
N TRP A 181 -21.48 66.29 3.23
CA TRP A 181 -22.90 66.01 3.43
C TRP A 181 -23.13 64.59 3.98
N LEU A 182 -22.13 63.71 3.92
CA LEU A 182 -22.21 62.34 4.41
C LEU A 182 -22.04 62.26 5.93
N LYS A 183 -22.90 61.44 6.57
CA LYS A 183 -22.72 60.97 7.95
C LYS A 183 -21.35 60.31 8.10
N ILE A 184 -20.79 60.37 9.30
CA ILE A 184 -19.43 59.87 9.53
C ILE A 184 -19.29 58.34 9.32
N GLU A 185 -20.36 57.57 9.55
CA GLU A 185 -20.40 56.15 9.16
C GLU A 185 -20.22 55.96 7.65
N ASP A 186 -21.11 56.55 6.85
CA ASP A 186 -21.13 56.43 5.39
C ASP A 186 -19.86 57.02 4.77
N ARG A 187 -19.40 58.17 5.27
CA ARG A 187 -18.16 58.84 4.87
C ARG A 187 -16.97 57.90 4.98
N VAL A 188 -16.74 57.30 6.16
CA VAL A 188 -15.59 56.40 6.36
C VAL A 188 -15.77 55.07 5.61
N ARG A 189 -16.99 54.51 5.61
CA ARG A 189 -17.32 53.27 4.90
C ARG A 189 -17.00 53.36 3.41
N LEU A 190 -17.51 54.39 2.74
CA LEU A 190 -17.24 54.66 1.32
C LEU A 190 -15.76 54.99 1.08
N LYS A 191 -15.13 55.80 1.93
CA LYS A 191 -13.72 56.20 1.75
C LYS A 191 -12.75 55.02 1.85
N VAL A 192 -12.95 54.11 2.81
CA VAL A 192 -12.14 52.88 2.94
C VAL A 192 -12.34 51.98 1.71
N GLN A 193 -13.59 51.82 1.25
CA GLN A 193 -13.91 51.03 0.07
C GLN A 193 -13.29 51.62 -1.22
N LEU A 194 -13.44 52.93 -1.45
CA LEU A 194 -12.81 53.66 -2.55
C LEU A 194 -11.28 53.53 -2.54
N LEU A 195 -10.65 53.73 -1.38
CA LEU A 195 -9.19 53.59 -1.25
C LEU A 195 -8.72 52.17 -1.58
N TYR A 196 -9.49 51.15 -1.22
CA TYR A 196 -9.19 49.77 -1.60
C TYR A 196 -9.28 49.56 -3.12
N HIS A 197 -10.40 49.94 -3.75
CA HIS A 197 -10.63 49.76 -5.20
C HIS A 197 -9.72 50.64 -6.09
N LEU A 198 -9.21 51.75 -5.55
CA LEU A 198 -8.17 52.58 -6.18
C LEU A 198 -6.73 52.04 -5.98
N ASN A 199 -6.57 50.82 -5.47
CA ASN A 199 -5.30 50.19 -5.12
C ASN A 199 -4.42 50.98 -4.11
N LYS A 200 -5.05 51.85 -3.31
CA LYS A 200 -4.38 52.64 -2.25
C LYS A 200 -4.45 51.91 -0.90
N TRP A 201 -4.12 50.62 -0.88
CA TRP A 201 -4.31 49.72 0.26
C TRP A 201 -3.67 50.23 1.57
N ALA A 202 -2.46 50.80 1.51
CA ALA A 202 -1.79 51.38 2.69
C ALA A 202 -2.51 52.62 3.26
N SER A 203 -3.32 53.32 2.45
CA SER A 203 -4.19 54.42 2.93
C SER A 203 -5.49 53.89 3.53
N ALA A 204 -6.09 52.86 2.90
CA ALA A 204 -7.26 52.17 3.43
C ALA A 204 -6.98 51.53 4.80
N GLU A 205 -5.83 50.86 4.94
CA GLU A 205 -5.33 50.28 6.20
C GLU A 205 -5.22 51.32 7.31
N LYS A 206 -4.53 52.44 7.07
CA LYS A 206 -4.36 53.52 8.07
C LYS A 206 -5.70 54.09 8.52
N LEU A 207 -6.61 54.36 7.58
CA LEU A 207 -7.94 54.89 7.87
C LEU A 207 -8.80 53.89 8.65
N ALA A 208 -8.78 52.62 8.27
CA ALA A 208 -9.52 51.56 8.94
C ALA A 208 -9.02 51.33 10.38
N ILE A 209 -7.70 51.27 10.59
CA ILE A 209 -7.10 51.12 11.94
C ILE A 209 -7.49 52.30 12.84
N ALA A 210 -7.43 53.55 12.34
CA ALA A 210 -7.83 54.72 13.11
C ALA A 210 -9.31 54.63 13.53
N PHE A 211 -10.21 54.34 12.59
CA PHE A 211 -11.64 54.24 12.87
C PHE A 211 -11.98 53.11 13.85
N LEU A 212 -11.39 51.92 13.69
CA LEU A 212 -11.63 50.78 14.59
C LEU A 212 -11.17 51.07 16.02
N LYS A 213 -10.09 51.84 16.19
CA LYS A 213 -9.57 52.26 17.50
C LYS A 213 -10.45 53.33 18.16
N GLU A 214 -10.93 54.30 17.39
CA GLU A 214 -11.74 55.42 17.92
C GLU A 214 -13.21 55.03 18.17
N ARG A 215 -13.79 54.15 17.34
CA ARG A 215 -15.24 53.83 17.33
C ARG A 215 -15.54 52.33 17.30
N PRO A 216 -14.98 51.50 18.22
CA PRO A 216 -15.10 50.03 18.18
C PRO A 216 -16.53 49.49 18.29
N ARG A 217 -17.50 50.29 18.78
CA ARG A 217 -18.91 49.89 18.93
C ARG A 217 -19.83 50.35 17.78
N ASN A 218 -19.32 51.05 16.77
CA ASN A 218 -20.15 51.54 15.68
C ASN A 218 -20.68 50.39 14.78
N SER A 219 -21.78 50.59 14.06
CA SER A 219 -22.40 49.57 13.20
C SER A 219 -21.62 49.25 11.93
N VAL A 220 -20.78 50.16 11.41
CA VAL A 220 -19.97 49.86 10.21
C VAL A 220 -18.67 49.10 10.52
N VAL A 221 -18.35 48.85 11.80
CA VAL A 221 -17.12 48.16 12.25
C VAL A 221 -16.86 46.82 11.54
N PRO A 222 -17.83 45.89 11.40
CA PRO A 222 -17.71 44.66 10.61
C PRO A 222 -17.14 44.89 9.20
N PHE A 223 -17.67 45.89 8.49
CA PHE A 223 -17.32 46.22 7.12
C PHE A 223 -15.92 46.86 7.04
N ILE A 224 -15.60 47.76 7.97
CA ILE A 224 -14.26 48.37 8.08
C ILE A 224 -13.20 47.30 8.40
N TYR A 225 -13.51 46.34 9.27
CA TYR A 225 -12.63 45.22 9.61
C TYR A 225 -12.39 44.26 8.43
N TYR A 226 -13.44 43.97 7.63
CA TYR A 226 -13.30 43.22 6.38
C TYR A 226 -12.37 43.95 5.39
N TYR A 227 -12.56 45.25 5.15
CA TYR A 227 -11.69 46.01 4.23
C TYR A 227 -10.28 46.24 4.78
N LEU A 228 -10.08 46.30 6.10
CA LEU A 228 -8.75 46.27 6.71
C LEU A 228 -8.03 44.98 6.32
N ASN A 229 -8.63 43.82 6.58
CA ASN A 229 -8.04 42.52 6.27
C ASN A 229 -7.82 42.32 4.77
N LYS A 230 -8.74 42.78 3.91
CA LYS A 230 -8.58 42.78 2.46
C LYS A 230 -7.41 43.65 1.99
N SER A 231 -7.20 44.81 2.64
CA SER A 231 -6.07 45.71 2.38
C SER A 231 -4.73 45.14 2.87
N LEU A 232 -4.72 44.42 4.01
CA LEU A 232 -3.54 43.72 4.52
C LEU A 232 -3.15 42.55 3.62
N HIS A 233 -4.11 41.72 3.22
CA HIS A 233 -3.91 40.62 2.26
C HIS A 233 -3.34 41.13 0.93
N SER A 234 -3.89 42.22 0.39
CA SER A 234 -3.42 42.79 -0.88
C SER A 234 -1.98 43.32 -0.81
N GLN A 235 -1.54 43.75 0.37
CA GLN A 235 -0.16 44.15 0.66
C GLN A 235 0.75 42.98 1.08
N LYS A 236 0.24 41.74 1.14
CA LYS A 236 0.94 40.56 1.70
C LYS A 236 1.42 40.75 3.15
N LYS A 237 0.69 41.55 3.93
CA LYS A 237 0.90 41.71 5.37
C LYS A 237 0.14 40.62 6.14
N THR A 238 0.57 40.35 7.37
CA THR A 238 -0.19 39.54 8.33
C THR A 238 -1.58 40.14 8.54
N LEU A 239 -2.59 39.28 8.60
CA LEU A 239 -3.96 39.73 8.81
C LEU A 239 -4.17 40.18 10.27
N ASN A 240 -5.16 41.04 10.48
CA ASN A 240 -5.59 41.41 11.83
C ASN A 240 -6.53 40.30 12.33
N GLN A 241 -6.13 39.63 13.41
CA GLN A 241 -6.84 38.51 14.02
C GLN A 241 -7.44 38.88 15.39
N ASP A 242 -7.95 40.11 15.56
CA ASP A 242 -8.69 40.49 16.77
C ASP A 242 -10.01 39.68 16.84
N ASN A 243 -10.11 38.78 17.82
CA ASN A 243 -11.26 37.88 17.96
C ASN A 243 -12.60 38.63 18.13
N ILE A 244 -12.61 39.75 18.86
CA ILE A 244 -13.84 40.51 19.13
C ILE A 244 -14.34 41.16 17.83
N LEU A 245 -13.43 41.72 17.04
CA LEU A 245 -13.76 42.27 15.73
C LEU A 245 -14.10 41.16 14.72
N ARG A 246 -13.43 40.00 14.78
CA ARG A 246 -13.70 38.83 13.94
C ARG A 246 -15.10 38.29 14.17
N ASP A 247 -15.46 37.94 15.40
CA ASP A 247 -16.73 37.29 15.71
C ASP A 247 -17.91 38.23 15.38
N ARG A 248 -17.75 39.53 15.65
CA ARG A 248 -18.71 40.56 15.25
C ARG A 248 -18.82 40.72 13.73
N ALA A 249 -17.70 40.60 13.00
CA ALA A 249 -17.71 40.58 11.54
C ALA A 249 -18.40 39.33 10.99
N LEU A 250 -18.23 38.16 11.63
CA LEU A 250 -18.91 36.94 11.22
C LEU A 250 -20.43 37.03 11.44
N SER A 251 -20.90 37.68 12.51
CA SER A 251 -22.35 37.86 12.75
C SER A 251 -23.01 38.93 11.87
N GLU A 252 -22.33 40.03 11.56
CA GLU A 252 -22.95 41.20 10.91
C GLU A 252 -22.64 41.35 9.39
N LEU A 253 -21.66 40.64 8.84
CA LEU A 253 -21.36 40.68 7.39
C LEU A 253 -22.29 39.81 6.55
N SER A 254 -22.46 40.19 5.29
CA SER A 254 -23.13 39.36 4.27
C SER A 254 -22.36 38.06 3.99
N ALA A 255 -23.06 36.99 3.60
CA ALA A 255 -22.49 35.66 3.34
C ALA A 255 -21.21 35.71 2.47
N LYS A 256 -21.25 36.43 1.33
CA LYS A 256 -20.09 36.58 0.42
C LYS A 256 -18.87 37.24 1.08
N GLN A 257 -19.09 38.26 1.91
CA GLN A 257 -18.02 38.94 2.65
C GLN A 257 -17.47 38.05 3.78
N ARG A 258 -18.34 37.30 4.46
CA ARG A 258 -18.01 36.33 5.50
C ARG A 258 -17.11 35.22 4.93
N ILE A 259 -17.50 34.63 3.79
CA ILE A 259 -16.73 33.61 3.06
C ILE A 259 -15.36 34.15 2.65
N GLU A 260 -15.29 35.32 2.00
CA GLU A 260 -14.01 35.89 1.58
C GLU A 260 -13.08 36.16 2.78
N LEU A 261 -13.60 36.72 3.87
CA LEU A 261 -12.85 37.01 5.09
C LEU A 261 -12.26 35.73 5.71
N VAL A 262 -13.07 34.70 5.90
CA VAL A 262 -12.64 33.44 6.54
C VAL A 262 -11.69 32.65 5.64
N LEU A 263 -11.89 32.69 4.31
CA LEU A 263 -10.93 32.11 3.36
C LEU A 263 -9.60 32.86 3.33
N MET A 264 -9.56 34.18 3.59
CA MET A 264 -8.29 34.89 3.78
C MET A 264 -7.53 34.38 5.01
N PHE A 265 -8.21 34.20 6.15
CA PHE A 265 -7.58 33.61 7.36
C PHE A 265 -7.14 32.15 7.13
N SER A 266 -7.96 31.32 6.47
CA SER A 266 -7.61 29.94 6.12
C SER A 266 -6.35 29.84 5.25
N ARG A 267 -6.22 30.71 4.24
CA ARG A 267 -5.01 30.76 3.38
C ARG A 267 -3.78 31.27 4.14
N GLU A 268 -3.95 32.25 5.04
CA GLU A 268 -2.85 32.72 5.89
C GLU A 268 -2.35 31.59 6.80
N ALA A 269 -3.25 30.88 7.48
CA ALA A 269 -2.90 29.72 8.30
C ALA A 269 -2.23 28.60 7.49
N GLU A 270 -2.75 28.27 6.30
CA GLU A 270 -2.13 27.31 5.37
C GLU A 270 -0.70 27.73 5.00
N SER A 271 -0.46 29.02 4.73
CA SER A 271 0.88 29.56 4.41
C SER A 271 1.87 29.55 5.58
N LYS A 272 1.37 29.57 6.84
CA LYS A 272 2.17 29.46 8.07
C LYS A 272 2.43 28.01 8.48
N GLY A 273 1.82 27.03 7.82
CA GLY A 273 1.85 25.61 8.21
C GLY A 273 0.86 25.25 9.33
N GLU A 274 -0.04 26.16 9.71
CA GLU A 274 -1.06 25.97 10.74
C GLU A 274 -2.28 25.22 10.16
N ILE A 275 -2.06 23.99 9.67
CA ILE A 275 -3.05 23.19 8.93
C ILE A 275 -4.37 23.03 9.71
N LEU A 276 -4.29 22.82 11.04
CA LEU A 276 -5.46 22.66 11.89
C LEU A 276 -6.34 23.93 11.94
N ASN A 277 -5.72 25.10 12.06
CA ASN A 277 -6.41 26.39 12.01
C ASN A 277 -7.03 26.63 10.61
N ALA A 278 -6.28 26.30 9.55
CA ALA A 278 -6.77 26.40 8.17
C ALA A 278 -8.02 25.55 7.90
N ILE A 279 -8.11 24.37 8.53
CA ILE A 279 -9.30 23.50 8.49
C ILE A 279 -10.44 24.07 9.34
N GLN A 280 -10.18 24.51 10.57
CA GLN A 280 -11.20 25.07 11.45
C GLN A 280 -11.94 26.25 10.81
N TYR A 281 -11.22 27.19 10.19
CA TYR A 281 -11.84 28.29 9.43
C TYR A 281 -12.77 27.79 8.31
N ARG A 282 -12.44 26.68 7.63
CA ARG A 282 -13.30 26.13 6.56
C ARG A 282 -14.51 25.36 7.11
N LEU A 283 -14.35 24.67 8.24
CA LEU A 283 -15.45 24.00 8.94
C LEU A 283 -16.40 25.00 9.61
N GLU A 284 -15.92 26.17 10.04
CA GLU A 284 -16.73 27.30 10.51
C GLU A 284 -17.67 27.79 9.40
N LEU A 285 -17.19 27.97 8.17
CA LEU A 285 -18.07 28.27 7.02
C LEU A 285 -19.06 27.15 6.69
N LEU A 286 -18.64 25.88 6.82
CA LEU A 286 -19.52 24.73 6.58
C LEU A 286 -20.65 24.63 7.63
N SER A 287 -20.39 25.05 8.87
CA SER A 287 -21.36 25.00 9.98
C SER A 287 -22.49 26.03 9.88
N ASN A 288 -22.40 26.98 8.94
CA ASN A 288 -23.38 28.04 8.74
C ASN A 288 -24.14 27.83 7.43
N SER A 289 -25.47 27.73 7.53
CA SER A 289 -26.37 27.42 6.41
C SER A 289 -26.42 28.48 5.31
N GLU A 290 -25.97 29.71 5.56
CA GLU A 290 -25.87 30.75 4.52
C GLU A 290 -24.59 30.63 3.68
N THR A 291 -23.61 29.84 4.15
CA THR A 291 -22.28 29.76 3.53
C THR A 291 -21.85 28.35 3.17
N SER A 292 -22.60 27.31 3.54
CA SER A 292 -22.26 25.89 3.31
C SER A 292 -21.98 25.55 1.86
N ASP A 293 -22.77 26.10 0.93
CA ASP A 293 -22.83 25.65 -0.46
C ASP A 293 -21.66 26.17 -1.31
N GLU A 294 -20.95 27.20 -0.84
CA GLU A 294 -19.74 27.75 -1.47
C GLU A 294 -18.44 27.11 -0.91
N VAL A 295 -18.51 26.16 0.03
CA VAL A 295 -17.34 25.55 0.67
C VAL A 295 -16.82 24.34 -0.10
N ASP A 296 -15.59 24.45 -0.58
CA ASP A 296 -14.83 23.35 -1.20
C ASP A 296 -14.48 22.23 -0.20
N LEU A 297 -15.29 21.16 -0.21
CA LEU A 297 -15.11 19.94 0.59
C LEU A 297 -13.85 19.15 0.22
N ASP A 298 -13.42 19.16 -1.05
CA ASP A 298 -12.24 18.42 -1.51
C ASP A 298 -10.97 19.04 -0.94
N LYS A 299 -10.90 20.37 -0.90
CA LYS A 299 -9.80 21.10 -0.24
C LYS A 299 -9.77 20.85 1.28
N ILE A 300 -10.92 20.69 1.93
CA ILE A 300 -10.95 20.25 3.35
C ILE A 300 -10.42 18.82 3.48
N SER A 301 -10.87 17.86 2.66
CA SER A 301 -10.37 16.47 2.68
C SER A 301 -8.86 16.42 2.45
N PHE A 302 -8.31 17.22 1.52
CA PHE A 302 -6.88 17.34 1.28
C PHE A 302 -6.11 17.84 2.51
N LEU A 303 -6.61 18.89 3.17
CA LEU A 303 -5.98 19.43 4.39
C LEU A 303 -6.02 18.44 5.55
N ILE A 304 -7.14 17.73 5.76
CA ILE A 304 -7.24 16.69 6.81
C ILE A 304 -6.24 15.55 6.54
N LYS A 305 -6.07 15.12 5.28
CA LYS A 305 -5.08 14.09 4.88
C LYS A 305 -3.62 14.51 5.11
N ALA A 306 -3.34 15.81 5.21
CA ALA A 306 -2.00 16.30 5.54
C ALA A 306 -1.65 16.13 7.03
N ILE A 307 -2.64 16.02 7.92
CA ILE A 307 -2.42 15.79 9.36
C ILE A 307 -1.86 14.39 9.61
N GLN A 308 -0.72 14.32 10.30
CA GLN A 308 -0.05 13.05 10.65
C GLN A 308 -0.23 12.62 12.12
N SER A 309 -0.91 13.44 12.94
CA SER A 309 -1.17 13.19 14.37
C SER A 309 -2.64 12.80 14.59
N PRO A 310 -2.94 11.59 15.11
CA PRO A 310 -4.28 11.21 15.56
C PRO A 310 -4.86 12.17 16.60
N GLU A 311 -4.02 12.73 17.46
CA GLU A 311 -4.41 13.67 18.51
C GLU A 311 -4.94 14.98 17.92
N GLN A 312 -4.30 15.50 16.87
CA GLN A 312 -4.79 16.67 16.12
C GLN A 312 -6.11 16.39 15.40
N LEU A 313 -6.30 15.19 14.86
CA LEU A 313 -7.58 14.78 14.26
C LEU A 313 -8.71 14.73 15.30
N ARG A 314 -8.43 14.25 16.52
CA ARG A 314 -9.42 14.21 17.61
C ARG A 314 -9.88 15.60 18.07
N ILE A 315 -9.01 16.61 18.03
CA ILE A 315 -9.38 18.01 18.32
C ILE A 315 -10.47 18.49 17.34
N LEU A 316 -10.39 18.13 16.05
CA LEU A 316 -11.42 18.47 15.06
C LEU A 316 -12.76 17.80 15.38
N LEU A 317 -12.75 16.56 15.89
CA LEU A 317 -13.97 15.84 16.30
C LEU A 317 -14.62 16.41 17.57
N LEU A 318 -13.82 16.89 18.51
CA LEU A 318 -14.32 17.56 19.73
C LEU A 318 -14.99 18.89 19.42
N ASN A 319 -14.45 19.65 18.45
CA ASN A 319 -14.99 20.96 18.07
C ASN A 319 -16.23 20.87 17.15
N TYR A 320 -16.41 19.77 16.41
CA TYR A 320 -17.52 19.57 15.47
C TYR A 320 -18.20 18.19 15.65
N PRO A 321 -18.78 17.91 16.84
CA PRO A 321 -19.25 16.57 17.21
C PRO A 321 -20.37 16.04 16.31
N ASP A 322 -21.22 16.92 15.77
CA ASP A 322 -22.40 16.54 15.00
C ASP A 322 -22.10 16.19 13.53
N SER A 323 -20.95 16.59 12.99
CA SER A 323 -20.61 16.35 11.59
C SER A 323 -20.41 14.87 11.29
N LYS A 324 -21.37 14.23 10.61
CA LYS A 324 -21.25 12.82 10.16
C LYS A 324 -20.11 12.67 9.15
N TRP A 325 -20.02 13.59 8.18
CA TRP A 325 -18.98 13.61 7.15
C TRP A 325 -17.56 13.68 7.74
N LEU A 326 -17.33 14.60 8.69
CA LEU A 326 -16.03 14.76 9.33
C LEU A 326 -15.63 13.51 10.12
N ARG A 327 -16.57 12.90 10.85
CA ARG A 327 -16.38 11.63 11.58
C ARG A 327 -16.00 10.47 10.65
N GLU A 328 -16.52 10.43 9.43
CA GLU A 328 -16.17 9.40 8.45
C GLU A 328 -14.79 9.63 7.82
N GLN A 329 -14.48 10.86 7.40
CA GLN A 329 -13.15 11.21 6.86
C GLN A 329 -12.04 10.97 7.87
N ILE A 330 -12.24 11.38 9.13
CA ILE A 330 -11.23 11.23 10.19
C ILE A 330 -11.02 9.77 10.57
N PHE A 331 -12.09 8.95 10.67
CA PHE A 331 -11.95 7.53 10.98
C PHE A 331 -11.07 6.78 9.97
N ASP A 332 -11.32 6.96 8.66
CA ASP A 332 -10.56 6.24 7.63
C ASP A 332 -9.07 6.67 7.63
N ILE A 333 -8.77 7.93 7.96
CA ILE A 333 -7.38 8.46 8.08
C ILE A 333 -6.71 8.00 9.38
N GLU A 334 -7.41 8.10 10.52
CA GLU A 334 -6.89 7.68 11.83
C GLU A 334 -6.58 6.17 11.84
N PHE A 335 -7.45 5.34 11.26
CA PHE A 335 -7.23 3.91 11.11
C PHE A 335 -6.02 3.58 10.22
N ASP A 336 -5.86 4.28 9.09
CA ASP A 336 -4.69 4.12 8.21
C ASP A 336 -3.39 4.59 8.89
N LEU A 337 -3.41 5.69 9.65
CA LEU A 337 -2.27 6.15 10.46
C LEU A 337 -1.87 5.11 11.52
N PHE A 338 -2.82 4.56 12.29
CA PHE A 338 -2.52 3.50 13.25
C PHE A 338 -1.98 2.22 12.56
N SER A 339 -2.51 1.88 11.38
CA SER A 339 -2.02 0.76 10.58
C SER A 339 -0.58 0.97 10.09
N LYS A 340 -0.23 2.19 9.65
CA LYS A 340 1.14 2.58 9.22
C LYS A 340 2.11 2.67 10.40
N GLN A 341 1.66 3.15 11.55
CA GLN A 341 2.45 3.24 12.79
C GLN A 341 2.60 1.89 13.52
N ARG A 342 2.03 0.79 13.00
CA ARG A 342 2.00 -0.55 13.61
C ARG A 342 1.33 -0.61 14.99
N ARG A 343 0.48 0.39 15.26
CA ARG A 343 -0.25 0.60 16.50
C ARG A 343 -1.60 -0.11 16.44
N TYR A 344 -1.54 -1.41 16.15
CA TYR A 344 -2.69 -2.19 15.71
C TYR A 344 -3.74 -2.42 16.81
N ILE A 345 -3.32 -2.48 18.08
CA ILE A 345 -4.23 -2.58 19.23
C ILE A 345 -5.11 -1.32 19.30
N GLU A 346 -4.53 -0.14 19.10
CA GLU A 346 -5.23 1.13 19.16
C GLU A 346 -6.16 1.31 17.94
N GLY A 347 -5.72 0.86 16.76
CA GLY A 347 -6.58 0.72 15.57
C GLY A 347 -7.78 -0.21 15.80
N LEU A 348 -7.61 -1.33 16.51
CA LEU A 348 -8.73 -2.22 16.89
C LEU A 348 -9.69 -1.55 17.89
N VAL A 349 -9.18 -0.81 18.88
CA VAL A 349 -10.03 -0.10 19.87
C VAL A 349 -10.95 0.91 19.16
N ILE A 350 -10.42 1.69 18.22
CA ILE A 350 -11.19 2.71 17.50
C ILE A 350 -12.18 2.05 16.52
N LEU A 351 -11.79 0.94 15.90
CA LEU A 351 -12.68 0.13 15.06
C LEU A 351 -13.84 -0.47 15.86
N ASP A 352 -13.60 -0.93 17.10
CA ASP A 352 -14.66 -1.45 17.99
C ASP A 352 -15.59 -0.33 18.49
N GLN A 353 -15.04 0.82 18.88
CA GLN A 353 -15.83 2.03 19.18
C GLN A 353 -16.74 2.40 17.99
N ARG A 354 -16.21 2.38 16.76
CA ARG A 354 -16.98 2.67 15.55
C ARG A 354 -18.04 1.60 15.24
N LEU A 355 -17.76 0.33 15.53
CA LEU A 355 -18.73 -0.77 15.41
C LEU A 355 -19.88 -0.64 16.39
N ASN A 356 -19.61 -0.26 17.64
CA ASN A 356 -20.64 -0.05 18.65
C ASN A 356 -21.52 1.16 18.28
N LEU A 357 -20.92 2.29 17.85
CA LEU A 357 -21.68 3.43 17.31
C LEU A 357 -22.55 3.07 16.09
N ALA A 358 -22.02 2.28 15.14
CA ALA A 358 -22.81 1.84 13.98
C ALA A 358 -23.98 0.93 14.38
N ARG A 359 -23.82 0.13 15.45
CA ARG A 359 -24.89 -0.70 16.03
C ARG A 359 -25.94 0.14 16.75
N GLU A 360 -25.53 1.15 17.52
CA GLU A 360 -26.42 2.09 18.23
C GLU A 360 -27.26 2.94 17.26
N ILE A 361 -26.65 3.38 16.16
CA ILE A 361 -27.32 4.18 15.11
C ILE A 361 -28.17 3.29 14.15
N GLY A 362 -27.96 1.97 14.16
CA GLY A 362 -28.67 1.03 13.28
C GLY A 362 -28.17 0.98 11.83
N ASP A 363 -26.97 1.49 11.53
CA ASP A 363 -26.39 1.47 10.18
C ASP A 363 -25.81 0.09 9.86
N GLU A 364 -26.67 -0.84 9.43
CA GLU A 364 -26.27 -2.20 9.05
C GLU A 364 -25.16 -2.25 8.00
N ARG A 365 -25.14 -1.31 7.05
CA ARG A 365 -24.19 -1.29 5.94
C ARG A 365 -22.79 -0.92 6.44
N GLN A 366 -22.71 0.11 7.29
CA GLN A 366 -21.48 0.50 7.96
C GLN A 366 -21.02 -0.61 8.92
N TYR A 367 -21.92 -1.18 9.73
CA TYR A 367 -21.60 -2.29 10.63
C TYR A 367 -21.02 -3.51 9.89
N LYS A 368 -21.64 -3.95 8.79
CA LYS A 368 -21.14 -5.07 7.95
C LYS A 368 -19.76 -4.76 7.34
N ARG A 369 -19.51 -3.53 6.87
CA ARG A 369 -18.17 -3.09 6.39
C ARG A 369 -17.13 -3.16 7.50
N LEU A 370 -17.40 -2.53 8.65
CA LEU A 370 -16.46 -2.44 9.77
C LEU A 370 -16.18 -3.82 10.40
N LYS A 371 -17.18 -4.69 10.47
CA LYS A 371 -17.02 -6.05 11.04
C LYS A 371 -16.10 -6.90 10.17
N LYS A 372 -16.23 -6.81 8.85
CA LYS A 372 -15.30 -7.46 7.91
C LYS A 372 -13.86 -6.93 8.08
N ILE A 373 -13.70 -5.62 8.30
CA ILE A 373 -12.38 -5.03 8.59
C ILE A 373 -11.85 -5.61 9.91
N GLN A 374 -12.65 -5.65 10.98
CA GLN A 374 -12.26 -6.16 12.30
C GLN A 374 -11.84 -7.62 12.24
N GLU A 375 -12.63 -8.47 11.56
CA GLU A 375 -12.29 -9.87 11.34
C GLU A 375 -10.96 -10.03 10.59
N SER A 376 -10.73 -9.26 9.51
CA SER A 376 -9.46 -9.31 8.78
C SER A 376 -8.26 -8.82 9.62
N PHE A 377 -8.45 -7.79 10.45
CA PHE A 377 -7.39 -7.22 11.28
C PHE A 377 -7.05 -8.10 12.48
N VAL A 378 -8.05 -8.71 13.14
CA VAL A 378 -7.83 -9.69 14.22
C VAL A 378 -7.15 -10.95 13.68
N LEU A 379 -7.48 -11.40 12.46
CA LEU A 379 -6.77 -12.49 11.79
C LEU A 379 -5.30 -12.13 11.50
N ALA A 380 -5.01 -10.90 11.07
CA ALA A 380 -3.65 -10.44 10.80
C ALA A 380 -2.79 -10.21 12.06
N LEU A 381 -3.39 -10.17 13.26
CA LEU A 381 -2.70 -9.94 14.53
C LEU A 381 -2.56 -11.20 15.40
N ASN A 382 -3.50 -12.13 15.30
CA ASN A 382 -3.47 -13.38 16.04
C ASN A 382 -2.84 -14.49 15.18
N ILE A 383 -1.55 -14.32 14.88
CA ILE A 383 -0.71 -15.17 14.03
C ILE A 383 0.50 -15.69 14.79
N ASN A 384 0.95 -16.90 14.46
CA ASN A 384 2.18 -17.47 14.98
C ASN A 384 3.33 -17.27 13.97
N PRO A 385 4.32 -16.40 14.25
CA PRO A 385 5.39 -16.08 13.30
C PRO A 385 6.38 -17.22 13.04
N ARG A 386 6.39 -18.26 13.89
CA ARG A 386 7.21 -19.47 13.69
C ARG A 386 6.47 -20.60 12.94
N ARG A 387 5.22 -20.36 12.52
CA ARG A 387 4.35 -21.39 11.93
C ARG A 387 4.01 -21.08 10.47
N ILE A 388 4.41 -21.98 9.58
CA ILE A 388 4.26 -21.83 8.12
C ILE A 388 3.37 -22.93 7.56
N GLY A 389 2.38 -22.56 6.75
CA GLY A 389 1.51 -23.49 6.05
C GLY A 389 2.19 -24.11 4.83
N VAL A 390 1.87 -25.37 4.52
CA VAL A 390 2.40 -26.08 3.34
C VAL A 390 1.26 -26.82 2.66
N ILE A 391 0.95 -26.48 1.41
CA ILE A 391 -0.09 -27.17 0.64
C ILE A 391 0.53 -27.98 -0.49
N LEU A 392 0.32 -29.30 -0.46
CA LEU A 392 0.83 -30.24 -1.47
C LEU A 392 -0.25 -31.28 -1.86
N PRO A 393 -0.19 -31.88 -3.05
CA PRO A 393 -1.10 -32.96 -3.46
C PRO A 393 -0.68 -34.32 -2.88
N MET A 394 -0.86 -34.48 -1.58
CA MET A 394 -0.38 -35.64 -0.79
C MET A 394 -1.10 -36.95 -1.17
N SER A 395 -2.40 -36.92 -1.46
CA SER A 395 -3.18 -38.10 -1.83
C SER A 395 -3.10 -38.49 -3.32
N SER A 396 -2.15 -37.94 -4.10
CA SER A 396 -2.05 -38.26 -5.53
C SER A 396 -1.49 -39.67 -5.75
N SER A 397 -2.15 -40.47 -6.59
CA SER A 397 -1.62 -41.77 -7.07
C SER A 397 -0.66 -41.64 -8.27
N ASN A 398 -0.47 -40.44 -8.82
CA ASN A 398 0.38 -40.22 -9.98
C ASN A 398 1.86 -40.18 -9.58
N VAL A 399 2.64 -41.17 -10.01
CA VAL A 399 4.07 -41.33 -9.68
C VAL A 399 4.90 -40.05 -9.93
N LYS A 400 4.60 -39.27 -10.98
CA LYS A 400 5.31 -38.01 -11.24
C LYS A 400 4.97 -36.95 -10.17
N ILE A 401 3.72 -36.89 -9.72
CA ILE A 401 3.26 -35.95 -8.68
C ILE A 401 3.79 -36.36 -7.31
N VAL A 402 3.69 -37.64 -6.94
CA VAL A 402 4.25 -38.19 -5.69
C VAL A 402 5.74 -37.87 -5.58
N ARG A 403 6.50 -38.04 -6.66
CA ARG A 403 7.92 -37.70 -6.70
C ARG A 403 8.17 -36.20 -6.45
N LEU A 404 7.42 -35.30 -7.11
CA LEU A 404 7.55 -33.85 -6.89
C LEU A 404 7.20 -33.44 -5.46
N VAL A 405 6.18 -34.06 -4.86
CA VAL A 405 5.81 -33.87 -3.45
C VAL A 405 6.96 -34.30 -2.54
N GLN A 406 7.54 -35.48 -2.75
CA GLN A 406 8.66 -35.97 -1.95
C GLN A 406 9.91 -35.08 -2.10
N GLU A 407 10.25 -34.66 -3.31
CA GLU A 407 11.38 -33.75 -3.59
C GLU A 407 11.18 -32.39 -2.89
N THR A 408 9.94 -31.88 -2.86
CA THR A 408 9.57 -30.64 -2.18
C THR A 408 9.68 -30.79 -0.66
N LEU A 409 9.08 -31.84 -0.08
CA LEU A 409 9.15 -32.13 1.36
C LEU A 409 10.58 -32.36 1.84
N ASN A 410 11.42 -33.01 1.03
CA ASN A 410 12.84 -33.14 1.30
C ASN A 410 13.50 -31.76 1.40
N GLY A 411 13.23 -30.83 0.48
CA GLY A 411 13.76 -29.47 0.51
C GLY A 411 13.38 -28.72 1.78
N LEU A 412 12.11 -28.76 2.17
CA LEU A 412 11.62 -28.14 3.42
C LEU A 412 12.29 -28.76 4.66
N ARG A 413 12.37 -30.09 4.73
CA ARG A 413 13.02 -30.80 5.85
C ARG A 413 14.51 -30.47 5.96
N LEU A 414 15.19 -30.33 4.83
CA LEU A 414 16.61 -29.97 4.76
C LEU A 414 16.84 -28.53 5.24
N ALA A 415 15.94 -27.58 4.91
CA ALA A 415 16.04 -26.20 5.37
C ALA A 415 15.83 -26.08 6.90
N LEU A 416 14.81 -26.76 7.46
CA LEU A 416 14.62 -26.84 8.92
C LEU A 416 15.87 -27.38 9.64
N TYR A 417 16.48 -28.44 9.10
CA TYR A 417 17.69 -29.04 9.69
C TYR A 417 18.91 -28.12 9.57
N SER A 418 19.07 -27.46 8.41
CA SER A 418 20.14 -26.49 8.18
C SER A 418 20.06 -25.31 9.15
N ASN A 419 18.85 -24.84 9.48
CA ASN A 419 18.68 -23.77 10.47
C ASN A 419 19.08 -24.22 11.87
N LYS A 420 18.69 -25.44 12.28
CA LYS A 420 19.10 -25.99 13.58
C LYS A 420 20.62 -26.04 13.73
N ILE A 421 21.34 -26.46 12.67
CA ILE A 421 22.82 -26.44 12.67
C ILE A 421 23.36 -25.02 12.88
N ASN A 422 22.83 -24.03 12.17
CA ASN A 422 23.28 -22.65 12.31
C ASN A 422 23.05 -22.11 13.74
N THR A 423 21.85 -22.30 14.30
CA THR A 423 21.53 -21.87 15.67
C THR A 423 22.42 -22.55 16.74
N PHE A 424 22.81 -23.81 16.54
CA PHE A 424 23.77 -24.46 17.42
C PHE A 424 25.18 -23.85 17.25
N ASN A 425 25.66 -23.62 16.03
CA ASN A 425 27.00 -23.04 15.82
C ASN A 425 27.14 -21.61 16.38
N ASP A 426 26.11 -20.77 16.24
CA ASP A 426 26.14 -19.38 16.73
C ASP A 426 26.17 -19.33 18.28
N SER A 427 25.48 -20.26 18.95
CA SER A 427 25.52 -20.39 20.42
C SER A 427 26.86 -20.92 20.96
N PHE A 428 27.60 -21.72 20.18
CA PHE A 428 28.98 -22.11 20.51
C PHE A 428 30.01 -20.99 20.28
N GLN A 429 29.79 -20.08 19.33
CA GLN A 429 30.68 -18.92 19.14
C GLN A 429 30.47 -17.84 20.21
N ASN A 430 29.22 -17.59 20.63
CA ASN A 430 28.93 -16.65 21.71
C ASN A 430 29.33 -17.14 23.12
N SER A 431 29.70 -18.42 23.27
CA SER A 431 30.16 -19.00 24.54
C SER A 431 31.68 -19.20 24.64
N THR A 432 32.44 -18.88 23.58
CA THR A 432 33.91 -19.03 23.55
C THR A 432 34.69 -17.73 23.84
N SER A 433 33.99 -16.65 24.21
CA SER A 433 34.58 -15.34 24.58
C SER A 433 34.80 -15.12 26.09
N HIS A 434 34.54 -16.12 26.94
CA HIS A 434 34.95 -16.11 28.35
C HIS A 434 35.83 -17.30 28.69
N GLU A 435 37.12 -17.03 28.97
CA GLU A 435 38.08 -18.05 29.38
C GLU A 435 37.83 -18.58 30.81
N LYS A 436 38.04 -19.89 30.95
CA LYS A 436 38.67 -20.57 32.10
C LYS A 436 38.34 -20.04 33.51
N THR A 437 37.51 -20.81 34.21
CA THR A 437 37.92 -21.43 35.49
C THR A 437 37.31 -22.83 35.60
N VAL A 438 38.15 -23.80 35.97
CA VAL A 438 37.72 -25.17 36.26
C VAL A 438 37.48 -25.28 37.76
N THR A 439 36.25 -25.59 38.16
CA THR A 439 35.96 -26.28 39.42
C THR A 439 34.77 -27.21 39.20
N GLU A 440 34.98 -28.50 39.44
CA GLU A 440 33.93 -29.50 39.48
C GLU A 440 32.98 -29.20 40.64
N ASN A 441 31.66 -29.22 40.40
CA ASN A 441 30.67 -29.88 41.26
C ASN A 441 29.21 -29.65 40.80
N SER A 442 28.32 -30.50 41.33
CA SER A 442 26.84 -30.46 41.23
C SER A 442 26.20 -30.87 39.90
N ALA A 443 25.98 -32.17 39.76
CA ALA A 443 24.92 -32.70 38.90
C ALA A 443 23.53 -32.43 39.51
N LYS A 444 22.76 -31.50 38.93
CA LYS A 444 21.28 -31.43 38.95
C LYS A 444 20.80 -30.24 38.11
N GLY A 445 20.14 -30.50 36.97
CA GLY A 445 19.57 -29.42 36.14
C GLY A 445 19.47 -29.70 34.64
N SER A 446 19.03 -30.89 34.20
CA SER A 446 18.86 -31.21 32.78
C SER A 446 17.53 -30.72 32.18
N ASP A 447 16.48 -30.59 32.99
CA ASP A 447 15.10 -30.64 32.45
C ASP A 447 14.52 -29.27 32.07
N ASN A 448 15.10 -28.16 32.54
CA ASN A 448 14.64 -26.80 32.21
C ASN A 448 15.28 -26.17 30.96
N ARG A 449 16.36 -26.74 30.39
CA ARG A 449 16.93 -26.23 29.13
C ARG A 449 16.20 -26.72 27.88
N LEU A 450 15.53 -27.87 27.96
CA LEU A 450 14.78 -28.45 26.84
C LEU A 450 13.40 -27.78 26.65
N SER A 451 12.80 -27.26 27.73
CA SER A 451 11.50 -26.58 27.68
C SER A 451 11.58 -25.17 27.08
N GLU A 452 12.61 -24.39 27.40
CA GLU A 452 12.84 -23.07 26.75
C GLU A 452 13.22 -23.22 25.26
N GLN A 453 13.98 -24.26 24.89
CA GLN A 453 14.36 -24.51 23.48
C GLN A 453 13.20 -24.88 22.55
N LEU A 454 12.04 -25.30 23.07
CA LEU A 454 10.89 -25.69 22.26
C LEU A 454 10.07 -24.49 21.76
N VAL A 455 10.08 -23.38 22.50
CA VAL A 455 9.27 -22.17 22.21
C VAL A 455 9.75 -21.47 20.93
N ASP A 456 11.04 -21.59 20.58
CA ASP A 456 11.64 -20.91 19.43
C ASP A 456 11.82 -21.82 18.19
N SER A 457 11.04 -22.91 18.12
CA SER A 457 11.17 -23.90 17.05
C SER A 457 10.16 -23.69 15.90
N TRP A 458 10.64 -23.84 14.66
CA TRP A 458 9.84 -23.67 13.44
C TRP A 458 8.89 -24.84 13.20
N GLU A 459 7.62 -24.53 12.96
CA GLU A 459 6.55 -25.51 12.73
C GLU A 459 6.01 -25.41 11.29
N LEU A 460 5.90 -26.55 10.61
CA LEU A 460 5.30 -26.65 9.28
C LEU A 460 3.96 -27.36 9.35
N ILE A 461 2.87 -26.66 9.06
CA ILE A 461 1.52 -27.20 9.06
C ILE A 461 1.18 -27.64 7.63
N ILE A 462 1.21 -28.96 7.39
CA ILE A 462 0.97 -29.53 6.06
C ILE A 462 -0.55 -29.79 5.88
N ARG A 463 -1.08 -29.46 4.70
CA ARG A 463 -2.43 -29.82 4.26
C ARG A 463 -2.43 -30.38 2.84
N ASP A 464 -3.37 -31.27 2.57
CA ASP A 464 -3.52 -31.89 1.25
C ASP A 464 -4.44 -31.06 0.35
N SER A 465 -3.93 -30.64 -0.81
CA SER A 465 -4.73 -30.00 -1.86
C SER A 465 -5.71 -30.95 -2.55
N HIS A 466 -5.49 -32.27 -2.47
CA HIS A 466 -6.22 -33.33 -3.19
C HIS A 466 -6.29 -33.13 -4.73
N LEU A 467 -5.45 -32.26 -5.30
CA LEU A 467 -5.56 -31.75 -6.69
C LEU A 467 -6.92 -31.09 -7.00
N ASP A 468 -7.64 -30.63 -5.98
CA ASP A 468 -8.94 -29.98 -6.09
C ASP A 468 -8.96 -28.52 -5.62
N SER A 469 -9.73 -27.68 -6.32
CA SER A 469 -9.76 -26.24 -6.08
C SER A 469 -10.47 -25.88 -4.78
N GLU A 470 -11.65 -26.43 -4.51
CA GLU A 470 -12.43 -26.06 -3.33
C GLU A 470 -11.84 -26.65 -2.06
N LYS A 471 -11.32 -27.88 -2.12
CA LYS A 471 -10.52 -28.45 -1.01
C LYS A 471 -9.27 -27.61 -0.73
N THR A 472 -8.59 -27.11 -1.77
CA THR A 472 -7.44 -26.21 -1.58
C THR A 472 -7.82 -24.89 -0.91
N LYS A 473 -8.92 -24.23 -1.32
CA LYS A 473 -9.41 -23.01 -0.66
C LYS A 473 -9.75 -23.26 0.81
N ASN A 474 -10.43 -24.37 1.11
CA ASN A 474 -10.75 -24.75 2.49
C ASN A 474 -9.49 -25.01 3.33
N ALA A 475 -8.47 -25.66 2.77
CA ALA A 475 -7.17 -25.83 3.42
C ALA A 475 -6.44 -24.49 3.68
N ILE A 476 -6.51 -23.54 2.74
CA ILE A 476 -5.99 -22.17 2.94
C ILE A 476 -6.72 -21.49 4.12
N ARG A 477 -8.07 -21.53 4.15
CA ARG A 477 -8.87 -20.98 5.25
C ARG A 477 -8.52 -21.60 6.60
N GLU A 478 -8.37 -22.93 6.64
CA GLU A 478 -7.97 -23.65 7.85
C GLU A 478 -6.59 -23.20 8.35
N LEU A 479 -5.61 -23.12 7.45
CA LEU A 479 -4.24 -22.68 7.76
C LEU A 479 -4.21 -21.24 8.33
N VAL A 480 -4.97 -20.31 7.77
CA VAL A 480 -4.99 -18.91 8.23
C VAL A 480 -5.86 -18.73 9.48
N GLN A 481 -7.08 -19.26 9.48
CA GLN A 481 -8.10 -18.93 10.48
C GLN A 481 -7.99 -19.79 11.74
N ILE A 482 -7.59 -21.05 11.62
CA ILE A 482 -7.48 -21.99 12.75
C ILE A 482 -6.01 -22.13 13.15
N GLU A 483 -5.13 -22.45 12.19
CA GLU A 483 -3.72 -22.75 12.50
C GLU A 483 -2.84 -21.49 12.62
N LYS A 484 -3.35 -20.32 12.23
CA LYS A 484 -2.70 -19.01 12.44
C LYS A 484 -1.33 -18.88 11.78
N VAL A 485 -1.15 -19.44 10.57
CA VAL A 485 0.13 -19.40 9.86
C VAL A 485 0.47 -17.99 9.35
N VAL A 486 1.77 -17.65 9.37
CA VAL A 486 2.29 -16.36 8.87
C VAL A 486 2.56 -16.33 7.36
N ALA A 487 2.74 -17.50 6.74
CA ALA A 487 2.95 -17.66 5.31
C ALA A 487 2.54 -19.05 4.84
N ILE A 488 2.37 -19.25 3.53
CA ILE A 488 2.01 -20.54 2.93
C ILE A 488 2.97 -20.87 1.77
N ILE A 489 3.50 -22.09 1.74
CA ILE A 489 4.38 -22.61 0.67
C ILE A 489 3.61 -23.62 -0.21
N GLY A 490 3.82 -23.52 -1.52
CA GLY A 490 3.09 -24.28 -2.53
C GLY A 490 1.80 -23.56 -2.95
N PRO A 491 0.88 -24.21 -3.69
CA PRO A 491 0.95 -25.57 -4.24
C PRO A 491 1.92 -25.74 -5.42
N LEU A 492 1.94 -26.95 -5.97
CA LEU A 492 2.74 -27.35 -7.15
C LEU A 492 1.94 -27.29 -8.47
N ALA A 493 0.70 -27.77 -8.46
CA ALA A 493 -0.12 -27.93 -9.67
C ALA A 493 -0.85 -26.63 -10.02
N ARG A 494 -1.06 -26.37 -11.32
CA ARG A 494 -1.72 -25.16 -11.84
C ARG A 494 -3.08 -24.89 -11.16
N LYS A 495 -4.05 -25.80 -11.34
CA LYS A 495 -5.42 -25.69 -10.84
C LYS A 495 -5.50 -25.37 -9.34
N THR A 496 -4.64 -26.00 -8.52
CA THR A 496 -4.63 -25.75 -7.08
C THR A 496 -3.87 -24.49 -6.71
N SER A 497 -2.84 -24.11 -7.47
CA SER A 497 -2.11 -22.85 -7.24
C SER A 497 -2.95 -21.62 -7.57
N GLU A 498 -3.72 -21.66 -8.66
CA GLU A 498 -4.67 -20.59 -9.02
C GLU A 498 -5.76 -20.45 -7.93
N ALA A 499 -6.29 -21.58 -7.43
CA ALA A 499 -7.27 -21.59 -6.35
C ALA A 499 -6.69 -21.12 -5.00
N ALA A 500 -5.46 -21.52 -4.68
CA ALA A 500 -4.75 -21.09 -3.48
C ALA A 500 -4.43 -19.60 -3.52
N ALA A 501 -3.96 -19.09 -4.66
CA ALA A 501 -3.65 -17.68 -4.85
C ALA A 501 -4.89 -16.80 -4.69
N THR A 502 -6.00 -17.19 -5.32
CA THR A 502 -7.29 -16.48 -5.17
C THR A 502 -7.72 -16.37 -3.70
N GLU A 503 -7.59 -17.44 -2.91
CA GLU A 503 -8.01 -17.44 -1.51
C GLU A 503 -6.99 -16.75 -0.58
N ALA A 504 -5.70 -16.91 -0.86
CA ALA A 504 -4.63 -16.29 -0.10
C ALA A 504 -4.66 -14.75 -0.23
N GLU A 505 -4.94 -14.22 -1.43
CA GLU A 505 -5.12 -12.79 -1.64
C GLU A 505 -6.37 -12.26 -0.90
N VAL A 506 -7.50 -12.99 -0.97
CA VAL A 506 -8.74 -12.63 -0.24
C VAL A 506 -8.53 -12.58 1.28
N LEU A 507 -7.64 -13.42 1.82
CA LEU A 507 -7.26 -13.44 3.23
C LEU A 507 -6.05 -12.55 3.57
N GLY A 508 -5.38 -11.97 2.57
CA GLY A 508 -4.18 -11.16 2.72
C GLY A 508 -2.97 -11.90 3.31
N VAL A 509 -2.78 -13.19 3.01
CA VAL A 509 -1.67 -14.01 3.52
C VAL A 509 -0.61 -14.26 2.44
N PRO A 510 0.71 -14.07 2.72
CA PRO A 510 1.77 -14.37 1.77
C PRO A 510 1.77 -15.85 1.33
N LEU A 511 1.61 -16.07 0.02
CA LEU A 511 1.65 -17.39 -0.61
C LEU A 511 2.84 -17.47 -1.56
N ILE A 512 3.81 -18.36 -1.31
CA ILE A 512 4.90 -18.63 -2.23
C ILE A 512 4.63 -19.95 -2.98
N SER A 513 4.02 -19.82 -4.16
CA SER A 513 3.73 -20.96 -5.03
C SER A 513 4.99 -21.59 -5.60
N LEU A 514 4.99 -22.92 -5.67
CA LEU A 514 6.03 -23.72 -6.29
C LEU A 514 5.55 -24.27 -7.66
N SER A 515 4.65 -23.57 -8.35
CA SER A 515 4.13 -23.98 -9.66
C SER A 515 4.98 -23.51 -10.84
N LEU A 516 4.97 -24.27 -11.94
CA LEU A 516 5.51 -23.90 -13.26
C LEU A 516 4.53 -23.03 -14.09
N THR A 517 3.55 -22.40 -13.44
CA THR A 517 2.55 -21.55 -14.08
C THR A 517 2.99 -20.11 -13.91
N GLU A 518 3.43 -19.45 -14.98
CA GLU A 518 4.04 -18.10 -14.90
C GLU A 518 3.03 -17.03 -14.42
N SER A 519 1.73 -17.20 -14.68
CA SER A 519 0.67 -16.23 -14.33
C SER A 519 0.15 -16.34 -12.89
N ILE A 520 0.84 -17.04 -11.97
CA ILE A 520 0.39 -17.15 -10.57
C ILE A 520 0.54 -15.84 -9.79
N PRO A 521 1.63 -15.05 -9.93
CA PRO A 521 1.75 -13.79 -9.21
C PRO A 521 0.73 -12.72 -9.67
N GLU A 522 0.17 -12.86 -10.88
CA GLU A 522 -0.89 -11.98 -11.42
C GLU A 522 -2.20 -11.99 -10.60
N TYR A 523 -2.33 -12.89 -9.60
CA TYR A 523 -3.52 -13.01 -8.75
C TYR A 523 -3.57 -12.01 -7.58
N GLY A 524 -2.48 -11.31 -7.23
CA GLY A 524 -2.50 -10.25 -6.23
C GLY A 524 -1.19 -9.99 -5.48
N GLU A 525 -1.17 -8.97 -4.62
CA GLU A 525 0.06 -8.46 -3.97
C GLU A 525 0.68 -9.44 -2.97
N TYR A 526 -0.10 -10.37 -2.41
CA TYR A 526 0.40 -11.38 -1.48
C TYR A 526 0.89 -12.65 -2.18
N ILE A 527 0.84 -12.70 -3.51
CA ILE A 527 1.07 -13.91 -4.29
C ILE A 527 2.44 -13.90 -4.95
N PHE A 528 3.29 -14.82 -4.51
CA PHE A 528 4.65 -14.99 -5.01
C PHE A 528 4.80 -16.34 -5.72
N ARG A 529 5.79 -16.46 -6.60
CA ARG A 529 6.13 -17.73 -7.25
C ARG A 529 7.64 -17.97 -7.22
N ASN A 530 8.07 -19.06 -6.57
CA ASN A 530 9.48 -19.47 -6.54
C ASN A 530 9.69 -20.82 -7.23
N ASN A 531 9.63 -20.82 -8.57
CA ASN A 531 10.01 -21.96 -9.39
C ASN A 531 10.72 -21.46 -10.67
N GLN A 532 11.14 -22.36 -11.56
CA GLN A 532 11.69 -22.07 -12.88
C GLN A 532 10.79 -21.12 -13.69
N SER A 533 11.43 -20.21 -14.44
CA SER A 533 10.79 -19.24 -15.33
C SER A 533 11.33 -19.48 -16.74
N TRP A 534 10.50 -20.03 -17.63
CA TRP A 534 10.94 -20.40 -18.98
C TRP A 534 11.23 -19.14 -19.81
N LYS A 535 10.46 -18.08 -19.58
CA LYS A 535 10.74 -16.74 -20.13
C LYS A 535 12.13 -16.23 -19.74
N GLN A 536 12.54 -16.31 -18.48
CA GLN A 536 13.87 -15.85 -18.03
C GLN A 536 15.01 -16.70 -18.64
N GLU A 537 14.85 -18.04 -18.64
CA GLU A 537 15.83 -18.96 -19.22
C GLU A 537 16.05 -18.72 -20.71
N VAL A 538 14.96 -18.67 -21.47
CA VAL A 538 15.00 -18.48 -22.91
C VAL A 538 15.57 -17.11 -23.28
N LYS A 539 15.17 -16.05 -22.56
CA LYS A 539 15.76 -14.72 -22.74
C LYS A 539 17.28 -14.76 -22.54
N LYS A 540 17.77 -15.38 -21.46
CA LYS A 540 19.21 -15.51 -21.19
C LYS A 540 19.96 -16.27 -22.31
N LEU A 541 19.35 -17.30 -22.88
CA LEU A 541 19.92 -18.09 -23.98
C LEU A 541 19.98 -17.29 -25.29
N VAL A 542 18.92 -16.54 -25.63
CA VAL A 542 18.87 -15.68 -26.82
C VAL A 542 19.81 -14.48 -26.69
N ASP A 543 19.85 -13.81 -25.53
CA ASP A 543 20.83 -12.76 -25.22
C ASP A 543 22.25 -13.27 -25.46
N TYR A 544 22.59 -14.46 -24.97
CA TYR A 544 23.91 -15.06 -25.23
C TYR A 544 24.14 -15.36 -26.73
N ALA A 545 23.17 -15.96 -27.43
CA ALA A 545 23.33 -16.35 -28.82
C ALA A 545 23.49 -15.14 -29.77
N THR A 546 22.70 -14.09 -29.56
CA THR A 546 22.80 -12.84 -30.32
C THR A 546 24.06 -12.07 -29.93
N ASP A 547 24.26 -11.77 -28.65
CA ASP A 547 25.29 -10.83 -28.21
C ASP A 547 26.71 -11.46 -28.22
N LYS A 548 26.86 -12.78 -28.04
CA LYS A 548 28.17 -13.47 -27.97
C LYS A 548 28.48 -14.40 -29.14
N LEU A 549 27.49 -15.11 -29.69
CA LEU A 549 27.72 -15.94 -30.88
C LEU A 549 27.47 -15.18 -32.18
N GLN A 550 26.89 -13.97 -32.14
CA GLN A 550 26.50 -13.19 -33.32
C GLN A 550 25.55 -13.99 -34.24
N ALA A 551 24.78 -14.92 -33.66
CA ALA A 551 23.79 -15.71 -34.37
C ALA A 551 22.51 -14.89 -34.51
N CYS A 552 21.98 -14.79 -35.72
CA CYS A 552 20.77 -14.01 -36.02
C CYS A 552 19.78 -14.73 -36.93
N ARG A 553 20.09 -15.96 -37.37
CA ARG A 553 19.18 -16.85 -38.11
C ARG A 553 19.07 -18.18 -37.37
N PHE A 554 17.89 -18.48 -36.86
CA PHE A 554 17.65 -19.60 -35.96
C PHE A 554 16.73 -20.66 -36.56
N LEU A 555 17.05 -21.93 -36.31
CA LEU A 555 16.09 -23.03 -36.40
C LEU A 555 15.57 -23.38 -35.00
N ILE A 556 14.32 -23.83 -34.90
CA ILE A 556 13.75 -24.32 -33.64
C ILE A 556 13.20 -25.75 -33.80
N LEU A 557 13.73 -26.70 -33.04
CA LEU A 557 13.19 -28.04 -32.91
C LEU A 557 12.57 -28.22 -31.51
N TYR A 558 11.27 -28.50 -31.41
CA TYR A 558 10.60 -28.54 -30.11
C TYR A 558 9.77 -29.80 -29.89
N ALA A 559 9.75 -30.30 -28.65
CA ALA A 559 8.86 -31.38 -28.27
C ALA A 559 7.40 -30.89 -28.30
N LYS A 560 6.49 -31.66 -28.91
CA LYS A 560 5.03 -31.35 -28.98
C LYS A 560 4.30 -31.51 -27.62
N THR A 561 4.93 -31.13 -26.51
CA THR A 561 4.37 -31.00 -25.16
C THR A 561 3.88 -29.56 -24.88
N ARG A 562 3.28 -29.29 -23.70
CA ARG A 562 2.97 -27.92 -23.26
C ARG A 562 4.25 -27.09 -23.12
N GLU A 563 5.22 -27.64 -22.40
CA GLU A 563 6.51 -27.01 -22.12
C GLU A 563 7.28 -26.69 -23.41
N GLY A 564 7.47 -27.66 -24.30
CA GLY A 564 8.21 -27.45 -25.55
C GLY A 564 7.54 -26.41 -26.45
N ARG A 565 6.20 -26.39 -26.52
CA ARG A 565 5.45 -25.33 -27.24
C ARG A 565 5.61 -23.95 -26.61
N GLN A 566 5.60 -23.82 -25.28
CA GLN A 566 5.80 -22.52 -24.64
C GLN A 566 7.24 -22.05 -24.78
N LYS A 567 8.25 -22.90 -24.51
CA LYS A 567 9.66 -22.59 -24.71
C LYS A 567 9.97 -22.18 -26.16
N MET A 568 9.38 -22.85 -27.16
CA MET A 568 9.46 -22.43 -28.57
C MET A 568 8.91 -21.01 -28.79
N ARG A 569 7.70 -20.71 -28.28
CA ARG A 569 7.09 -19.37 -28.41
C ARG A 569 7.91 -18.29 -27.72
N HIS A 570 8.40 -18.53 -26.50
CA HIS A 570 9.29 -17.57 -25.83
C HIS A 570 10.57 -17.34 -26.63
N PHE A 571 11.11 -18.38 -27.29
CA PHE A 571 12.36 -18.26 -28.05
C PHE A 571 12.13 -17.48 -29.34
N TRP A 572 11.06 -17.81 -30.07
CA TRP A 572 10.62 -17.07 -31.26
C TRP A 572 10.44 -15.58 -30.93
N ASN A 573 9.63 -15.26 -29.93
CA ASN A 573 9.37 -13.87 -29.53
C ASN A 573 10.64 -13.13 -29.09
N ALA A 574 11.57 -13.82 -28.39
CA ALA A 574 12.83 -13.21 -27.94
C ALA A 574 13.81 -12.97 -29.10
N VAL A 575 13.80 -13.82 -30.14
CA VAL A 575 14.58 -13.66 -31.37
C VAL A 575 14.04 -12.48 -32.21
N GLU A 576 12.72 -12.38 -32.39
CA GLU A 576 12.09 -11.25 -33.06
C GLU A 576 12.37 -9.91 -32.34
N GLN A 577 12.33 -9.91 -30.99
CA GLN A 577 12.67 -8.73 -30.18
C GLN A 577 14.14 -8.29 -30.31
N LYS A 578 15.04 -9.16 -30.80
CA LYS A 578 16.44 -8.83 -31.13
C LYS A 578 16.62 -8.37 -32.59
N GLY A 579 15.56 -8.35 -33.40
CA GLY A 579 15.63 -8.05 -34.83
C GLY A 579 16.24 -9.19 -35.66
N CYS A 580 16.11 -10.43 -35.18
CA CYS A 580 16.67 -11.63 -35.80
C CYS A 580 15.57 -12.58 -36.31
N ASP A 581 15.95 -13.50 -37.20
CA ASP A 581 15.02 -14.36 -37.95
C ASP A 581 14.91 -15.77 -37.37
N VAL A 582 13.68 -16.31 -37.32
CA VAL A 582 13.45 -17.75 -37.20
C VAL A 582 13.20 -18.33 -38.60
N VAL A 583 14.18 -19.05 -39.13
CA VAL A 583 14.15 -19.60 -40.50
C VAL A 583 13.12 -20.72 -40.64
N ALA A 584 12.97 -21.57 -39.61
CA ALA A 584 11.93 -22.59 -39.51
C ALA A 584 11.78 -23.08 -38.06
N ALA A 585 10.58 -23.54 -37.70
CA ALA A 585 10.32 -24.24 -36.45
C ALA A 585 9.57 -25.56 -36.70
N GLU A 586 10.11 -26.67 -36.23
CA GLU A 586 9.53 -28.01 -36.38
C GLU A 586 9.28 -28.69 -35.04
N GLY A 587 8.19 -29.46 -34.97
CA GLY A 587 7.73 -30.09 -33.74
C GLY A 587 7.77 -31.61 -33.82
N PHE A 588 8.47 -32.28 -32.89
CA PHE A 588 8.57 -33.74 -32.85
C PHE A 588 7.71 -34.37 -31.72
N LYS A 589 7.39 -35.66 -31.81
CA LYS A 589 6.66 -36.38 -30.72
C LYS A 589 7.60 -36.68 -29.56
N HIS A 590 7.21 -36.32 -28.34
CA HIS A 590 8.03 -36.51 -27.14
C HIS A 590 8.22 -37.99 -26.73
N GLU A 591 7.31 -38.87 -27.13
CA GLU A 591 7.40 -40.32 -26.90
C GLU A 591 7.06 -41.07 -28.21
N GLY A 592 7.69 -42.23 -28.42
CA GLY A 592 7.44 -43.10 -29.58
C GLY A 592 7.99 -42.64 -30.93
N GLN A 593 8.62 -41.47 -31.04
CA GLN A 593 9.31 -41.03 -32.25
C GLN A 593 10.53 -41.94 -32.53
N LYS A 594 10.65 -42.44 -33.76
CA LYS A 594 11.77 -43.33 -34.19
C LYS A 594 12.74 -42.67 -35.17
N SER A 595 12.33 -41.57 -35.81
CA SER A 595 13.08 -40.87 -36.86
C SER A 595 12.76 -39.38 -36.81
N LEU A 596 13.70 -38.55 -37.26
CA LEU A 596 13.55 -37.09 -37.40
C LEU A 596 13.92 -36.62 -38.81
N VAL A 597 13.91 -37.55 -39.79
CA VAL A 597 14.29 -37.26 -41.18
C VAL A 597 13.44 -36.15 -41.76
N ASN A 598 12.11 -36.19 -41.59
CA ASN A 598 11.21 -35.17 -42.11
C ASN A 598 11.52 -33.77 -41.53
N GLU A 599 11.70 -33.68 -40.21
CA GLU A 599 11.98 -32.43 -39.52
C GLU A 599 13.33 -31.81 -39.98
N PHE A 600 14.37 -32.63 -40.14
CA PHE A 600 15.68 -32.16 -40.63
C PHE A 600 15.74 -31.92 -42.15
N ASP A 601 14.93 -32.64 -42.95
CA ASP A 601 14.76 -32.39 -44.39
C ASP A 601 14.06 -31.05 -44.64
N THR A 602 13.07 -30.66 -43.81
CA THR A 602 12.48 -29.31 -43.84
C THR A 602 13.57 -28.27 -43.56
N PHE A 603 14.29 -28.40 -42.45
CA PHE A 603 15.34 -27.46 -42.02
C PHE A 603 16.45 -27.25 -43.05
N THR A 604 16.79 -28.29 -43.82
CA THR A 604 17.90 -28.23 -44.78
C THR A 604 17.45 -28.02 -46.23
N GLY A 605 16.17 -27.71 -46.44
CA GLY A 605 15.62 -27.35 -47.75
C GLY A 605 15.37 -28.51 -48.71
N LYS A 606 15.58 -29.77 -48.28
CA LYS A 606 15.37 -30.98 -49.08
C LYS A 606 13.89 -31.26 -49.39
N ILE A 607 12.98 -30.57 -48.70
CA ILE A 607 11.55 -30.51 -49.03
C ILE A 607 11.19 -29.24 -49.80
N LYS A 608 12.02 -28.84 -50.79
CA LYS A 608 11.51 -28.01 -51.89
C LYS A 608 10.45 -28.80 -52.67
N ARG A 609 9.49 -28.07 -53.26
CA ARG A 609 8.58 -28.59 -54.31
C ARG A 609 9.37 -28.79 -55.61
N LEU A 610 10.27 -29.78 -55.62
CA LEU A 610 10.78 -30.38 -56.85
C LEU A 610 9.61 -30.93 -57.67
N ALA A 611 9.70 -30.86 -59.00
CA ALA A 611 8.73 -31.55 -59.84
C ALA A 611 8.82 -33.06 -59.56
N THR A 612 7.70 -33.77 -59.73
CA THR A 612 7.64 -35.23 -59.51
C THR A 612 8.64 -36.01 -60.37
N LYS A 613 9.07 -35.42 -61.49
CA LYS A 613 10.10 -35.97 -62.38
C LYS A 613 11.48 -36.00 -61.73
N ASP A 614 11.92 -34.88 -61.14
CA ASP A 614 13.27 -34.73 -60.56
C ASP A 614 13.45 -35.61 -59.31
N LYS A 615 12.38 -35.73 -58.49
CA LYS A 615 12.35 -36.65 -57.34
C LYS A 615 12.48 -38.12 -57.73
N ASN A 616 11.97 -38.52 -58.90
CA ASN A 616 12.12 -39.89 -59.38
C ASN A 616 13.55 -40.13 -59.90
N ILE A 617 14.12 -39.17 -60.63
CA ILE A 617 15.50 -39.25 -61.16
C ILE A 617 16.52 -39.39 -60.01
N LEU A 618 16.47 -38.52 -58.99
CA LEU A 618 17.37 -38.62 -57.83
C LEU A 618 17.24 -39.97 -57.09
N LYS A 619 16.02 -40.53 -57.05
CA LYS A 619 15.73 -41.81 -56.40
C LYS A 619 16.25 -43.01 -57.19
N GLU A 620 16.26 -42.95 -58.52
CA GLU A 620 16.88 -43.95 -59.39
C GLU A 620 18.42 -43.89 -59.34
N LEU A 621 18.99 -42.68 -59.34
CA LEU A 621 20.44 -42.46 -59.26
C LEU A 621 21.04 -42.75 -57.88
N LYS A 622 20.21 -42.90 -56.83
CA LYS A 622 20.61 -43.02 -55.41
C LYS A 622 21.38 -41.82 -54.86
N GLU A 623 21.41 -40.70 -55.59
CA GLU A 623 22.04 -39.47 -55.15
C GLU A 623 21.19 -38.75 -54.09
N LYS A 624 21.85 -38.04 -53.18
CA LYS A 624 21.20 -37.28 -52.11
C LYS A 624 21.62 -35.82 -52.22
N GLU A 625 20.65 -34.92 -52.23
CA GLU A 625 20.93 -33.48 -52.15
C GLU A 625 21.75 -33.16 -50.89
N ASP A 626 22.70 -32.23 -51.05
CA ASP A 626 23.45 -31.70 -49.93
C ASP A 626 22.59 -30.76 -49.07
N PRO A 627 22.70 -30.84 -47.73
CA PRO A 627 21.88 -30.03 -46.84
C PRO A 627 22.27 -28.55 -46.91
N VAL A 628 21.28 -27.66 -47.03
CA VAL A 628 21.49 -26.20 -46.99
C VAL A 628 21.67 -25.74 -45.54
N HIS A 629 22.60 -24.81 -45.31
CA HIS A 629 22.93 -24.22 -44.01
C HIS A 629 22.80 -22.69 -44.05
N ASN A 630 21.57 -22.20 -44.20
CA ASN A 630 21.24 -20.76 -44.21
C ASN A 630 20.86 -20.21 -42.82
N PHE A 631 21.39 -20.83 -41.75
CA PHE A 631 21.11 -20.53 -40.35
C PHE A 631 22.37 -20.69 -39.51
N ASP A 632 22.43 -20.00 -38.37
CA ASP A 632 23.65 -19.88 -37.54
C ASP A 632 23.58 -20.77 -36.29
N ALA A 633 22.36 -21.05 -35.81
CA ALA A 633 22.10 -21.85 -34.63
C ALA A 633 20.80 -22.66 -34.73
N LEU A 634 20.78 -23.82 -34.05
CA LEU A 634 19.60 -24.67 -33.86
C LEU A 634 19.25 -24.73 -32.38
N TYR A 635 18.11 -24.16 -32.01
CA TYR A 635 17.53 -24.29 -30.68
C TYR A 635 16.71 -25.57 -30.57
N VAL A 636 16.96 -26.36 -29.52
CA VAL A 636 16.25 -27.62 -29.27
C VAL A 636 15.59 -27.61 -27.89
N ALA A 637 14.28 -27.40 -27.87
CA ALA A 637 13.46 -27.42 -26.65
C ALA A 637 12.91 -28.83 -26.39
N VAL A 638 13.59 -29.61 -25.55
CA VAL A 638 13.20 -31.00 -25.24
C VAL A 638 12.33 -31.13 -23.98
N GLY A 639 12.38 -30.14 -23.08
CA GLY A 639 11.65 -30.12 -21.82
C GLY A 639 12.21 -31.07 -20.75
N ALA A 640 11.60 -31.05 -19.55
CA ALA A 640 12.04 -31.86 -18.42
C ALA A 640 12.08 -33.38 -18.76
N GLY A 641 13.20 -34.04 -18.44
CA GLY A 641 13.43 -35.45 -18.80
C GLY A 641 13.73 -35.71 -20.29
N GLY A 642 13.93 -34.64 -21.07
CA GLY A 642 14.12 -34.67 -22.52
C GLY A 642 15.42 -35.29 -23.02
N VAL A 643 16.36 -35.71 -22.16
CA VAL A 643 17.62 -36.37 -22.57
C VAL A 643 17.41 -37.60 -23.47
N LYS A 644 16.29 -38.32 -23.30
CA LYS A 644 15.90 -39.43 -24.18
C LYS A 644 15.69 -38.98 -25.63
N ASN A 645 15.15 -37.79 -25.82
CA ASN A 645 14.97 -37.18 -27.15
C ASN A 645 16.31 -36.70 -27.73
N LEU A 646 17.21 -36.16 -26.90
CA LEU A 646 18.54 -35.77 -27.34
C LEU A 646 19.34 -36.94 -27.91
N ARG A 647 19.19 -38.16 -27.35
CA ARG A 647 19.79 -39.39 -27.91
C ARG A 647 19.32 -39.73 -29.33
N LEU A 648 18.12 -39.28 -29.72
CA LEU A 648 17.60 -39.40 -31.08
C LEU A 648 18.00 -38.22 -31.97
N ILE A 649 18.03 -37.00 -31.42
CA ILE A 649 18.29 -35.74 -32.15
C ILE A 649 19.78 -35.57 -32.48
N LEU A 650 20.68 -35.76 -31.51
CA LEU A 650 22.10 -35.45 -31.66
C LEU A 650 22.79 -36.21 -32.82
N PRO A 651 22.50 -37.49 -33.13
CA PRO A 651 23.07 -38.17 -34.30
C PRO A 651 22.78 -37.49 -35.65
N TYR A 652 21.68 -36.75 -35.78
CA TYR A 652 21.30 -36.05 -37.02
C TYR A 652 22.27 -34.89 -37.34
N SER A 653 22.98 -34.35 -36.34
CA SER A 653 24.03 -33.34 -36.55
C SER A 653 25.12 -33.84 -37.51
N ALA A 654 25.53 -35.11 -37.41
CA ALA A 654 26.51 -35.72 -38.30
C ALA A 654 25.90 -36.05 -39.67
N VAL A 655 24.68 -36.61 -39.69
CA VAL A 655 23.97 -37.02 -40.92
C VAL A 655 23.72 -35.83 -41.85
N TYR A 656 23.37 -34.67 -41.28
CA TYR A 656 23.09 -33.43 -42.01
C TYR A 656 24.28 -32.45 -42.02
N LYS A 657 25.50 -32.92 -41.78
CA LYS A 657 26.76 -32.11 -41.85
C LYS A 657 26.80 -30.86 -40.94
N MET A 658 25.93 -30.74 -39.95
CA MET A 658 25.74 -29.57 -39.06
C MET A 658 26.85 -29.34 -38.01
N ARG A 659 28.08 -29.82 -38.24
CA ARG A 659 29.20 -29.79 -37.26
C ARG A 659 29.62 -28.37 -36.83
N ASN A 660 29.35 -27.37 -37.67
CA ASN A 660 29.67 -25.96 -37.43
C ASN A 660 28.49 -25.13 -36.90
N ILE A 661 27.30 -25.73 -36.77
CA ILE A 661 26.10 -25.05 -36.26
C ILE A 661 26.15 -25.03 -34.72
N ASN A 662 25.79 -23.90 -34.13
CA ASN A 662 25.67 -23.80 -32.68
C ASN A 662 24.37 -24.47 -32.21
N PHE A 663 24.47 -25.49 -31.37
CA PHE A 663 23.30 -26.11 -30.73
C PHE A 663 22.98 -25.39 -29.43
N LEU A 664 21.77 -24.88 -29.33
CA LEU A 664 21.23 -24.17 -28.17
C LEU A 664 20.16 -25.05 -27.50
N GLY A 665 20.19 -25.16 -26.17
CA GLY A 665 19.31 -26.06 -25.43
C GLY A 665 18.59 -25.43 -24.26
N ASP A 666 17.43 -26.00 -23.92
CA ASP A 666 16.70 -25.68 -22.68
C ASP A 666 17.19 -26.51 -21.49
N SER A 667 16.62 -26.27 -20.30
CA SER A 667 16.96 -26.99 -19.05
C SER A 667 16.88 -28.51 -19.15
N GLY A 668 16.10 -29.07 -20.08
CA GLY A 668 16.05 -30.50 -20.39
C GLY A 668 17.38 -31.11 -20.87
N TRP A 669 18.38 -30.27 -21.21
CA TRP A 669 19.74 -30.70 -21.53
C TRP A 669 20.64 -30.91 -20.29
N ASN A 670 20.29 -30.32 -19.13
CA ASN A 670 21.09 -30.42 -17.90
C ASN A 670 20.88 -31.76 -17.17
N ASP A 671 21.22 -32.85 -17.85
CA ASP A 671 21.05 -34.23 -17.40
C ASP A 671 22.41 -34.94 -17.34
N SER A 672 22.67 -35.69 -16.28
CA SER A 672 23.94 -36.43 -16.10
C SER A 672 24.18 -37.51 -17.16
N ALA A 673 23.14 -37.89 -17.91
CA ALA A 673 23.22 -38.81 -19.05
C ALA A 673 23.52 -38.12 -20.40
N LEU A 674 23.54 -36.77 -20.49
CA LEU A 674 23.89 -36.06 -21.72
C LEU A 674 25.29 -36.42 -22.26
N PRO A 675 26.38 -36.49 -21.44
CA PRO A 675 27.72 -36.83 -21.93
C PRO A 675 27.83 -38.20 -22.61
N PHE A 676 26.89 -39.11 -22.30
CA PHE A 676 26.84 -40.48 -22.81
C PHE A 676 25.80 -40.64 -23.95
N SER A 677 25.24 -39.54 -24.45
CA SER A 677 24.22 -39.59 -25.50
C SER A 677 24.85 -39.81 -26.89
N PRO A 678 24.33 -40.73 -27.72
CA PRO A 678 24.84 -40.95 -29.07
C PRO A 678 24.86 -39.66 -29.90
N GLY A 679 25.89 -39.47 -30.72
CA GLY A 679 26.04 -38.30 -31.58
C GLY A 679 26.47 -37.00 -30.87
N VAL A 680 26.55 -36.96 -29.53
CA VAL A 680 26.94 -35.73 -28.79
C VAL A 680 28.33 -35.21 -29.18
N SER A 681 29.24 -36.09 -29.59
CA SER A 681 30.58 -35.74 -30.10
C SER A 681 30.57 -35.06 -31.47
N GLY A 682 29.47 -35.17 -32.23
CA GLY A 682 29.26 -34.44 -33.48
C GLY A 682 28.87 -32.97 -33.27
N VAL A 683 28.39 -32.62 -32.07
CA VAL A 683 27.96 -31.27 -31.71
C VAL A 683 29.08 -30.52 -31.02
N ARG A 684 29.59 -29.46 -31.66
CA ARG A 684 30.68 -28.63 -31.14
C ARG A 684 30.16 -27.66 -30.07
N LYS A 685 30.62 -27.81 -28.82
CA LYS A 685 30.33 -26.90 -27.69
C LYS A 685 28.83 -26.52 -27.57
N PRO A 686 27.92 -27.49 -27.35
CA PRO A 686 26.51 -27.16 -27.14
C PRO A 686 26.33 -26.28 -25.91
N VAL A 687 25.49 -25.25 -26.02
CA VAL A 687 25.18 -24.31 -24.93
C VAL A 687 23.73 -24.47 -24.53
N PHE A 688 23.45 -24.58 -23.24
CA PHE A 688 22.09 -24.70 -22.71
C PHE A 688 21.93 -23.94 -21.40
N VAL A 689 20.69 -23.65 -21.01
CA VAL A 689 20.37 -22.86 -19.81
C VAL A 689 19.68 -23.69 -18.74
N ASP A 690 19.98 -23.42 -17.48
CA ASP A 690 19.18 -23.90 -16.34
C ASP A 690 19.18 -22.87 -15.20
N SER A 691 18.07 -22.79 -14.47
CA SER A 691 17.93 -22.02 -13.23
C SER A 691 18.49 -22.75 -11.99
N PHE A 692 18.88 -24.03 -12.09
CA PHE A 692 19.54 -24.77 -11.01
C PHE A 692 20.70 -25.64 -11.54
N PHE A 693 21.92 -25.42 -11.03
CA PHE A 693 23.09 -26.23 -11.39
C PHE A 693 23.77 -26.85 -10.17
N LEU A 694 23.49 -28.14 -9.94
CA LEU A 694 24.07 -28.92 -8.83
C LEU A 694 25.61 -28.99 -8.90
N GLY A 695 26.24 -28.80 -10.07
CA GLY A 695 27.70 -28.74 -10.20
C GLY A 695 28.35 -27.43 -9.73
N SER A 696 27.56 -26.44 -9.30
CA SER A 696 28.07 -25.15 -8.80
C SER A 696 28.96 -25.32 -7.57
N LYS A 697 29.94 -24.41 -7.42
CA LYS A 697 30.96 -24.42 -6.35
C LYS A 697 30.63 -23.49 -5.17
N THR A 698 29.39 -22.98 -5.08
CA THR A 698 28.97 -22.10 -3.99
C THR A 698 28.92 -22.83 -2.64
N LYS A 699 29.17 -22.10 -1.55
CA LYS A 699 29.09 -22.63 -0.17
C LYS A 699 27.73 -23.27 0.12
N MET A 700 26.64 -22.63 -0.33
CA MET A 700 25.26 -23.12 -0.17
C MET A 700 25.03 -24.47 -0.88
N ILE A 701 25.46 -24.63 -2.14
CA ILE A 701 25.35 -25.93 -2.84
C ILE A 701 26.19 -27.02 -2.14
N GLY A 702 27.37 -26.68 -1.64
CA GLY A 702 28.19 -27.60 -0.84
C GLY A 702 27.51 -28.04 0.46
N GLN A 703 26.81 -27.11 1.13
CA GLN A 703 26.03 -27.39 2.34
C GLN A 703 24.79 -28.25 2.03
N LEU A 704 24.02 -27.91 1.00
CA LEU A 704 22.86 -28.70 0.56
C LEU A 704 23.26 -30.14 0.26
N LYS A 705 24.34 -30.35 -0.53
CA LYS A 705 24.84 -31.70 -0.84
C LYS A 705 25.16 -32.49 0.41
N ARG A 706 25.96 -31.93 1.33
CA ARG A 706 26.37 -32.62 2.56
C ARG A 706 25.17 -33.02 3.42
N ILE A 707 24.23 -32.12 3.65
CA ILE A 707 23.04 -32.42 4.47
C ILE A 707 22.13 -33.41 3.74
N HIS A 708 21.95 -33.27 2.43
CA HIS A 708 21.15 -34.19 1.61
C HIS A 708 21.73 -35.60 1.60
N GLU A 709 23.06 -35.74 1.47
CA GLU A 709 23.78 -37.01 1.61
C GLU A 709 23.60 -37.57 3.03
N GLN A 710 23.90 -36.80 4.08
CA GLN A 710 23.78 -37.24 5.47
C GLN A 710 22.39 -37.77 5.84
N ILE A 711 21.32 -37.11 5.39
CA ILE A 711 19.94 -37.48 5.74
C ILE A 711 19.37 -38.55 4.80
N LEU A 712 19.68 -38.51 3.51
CA LEU A 712 18.98 -39.31 2.51
C LEU A 712 19.81 -40.46 1.89
N TYR A 713 21.13 -40.51 2.04
CA TYR A 713 21.99 -41.52 1.39
C TYR A 713 21.59 -42.98 1.66
N ARG A 714 21.00 -43.29 2.83
CA ARG A 714 20.54 -44.64 3.19
C ARG A 714 19.21 -45.05 2.56
N HIS A 715 18.54 -44.19 1.78
CA HIS A 715 17.31 -44.54 1.09
C HIS A 715 17.60 -45.38 -0.15
N GLN A 716 16.82 -46.43 -0.37
CA GLN A 716 16.86 -47.19 -1.61
C GLN A 716 16.53 -46.24 -2.78
N ASN A 717 17.40 -46.19 -3.79
CA ASN A 717 17.37 -45.23 -4.91
C ASN A 717 17.67 -43.77 -4.51
N TYR A 718 18.73 -43.53 -3.73
CA TYR A 718 19.28 -42.18 -3.52
C TYR A 718 19.55 -41.47 -4.86
N ILE A 719 18.90 -40.32 -5.06
CA ILE A 719 19.13 -39.38 -6.15
C ILE A 719 19.52 -38.06 -5.47
N GLY A 720 20.48 -37.31 -6.03
CA GLY A 720 20.88 -36.00 -5.48
C GLY A 720 19.75 -34.94 -5.52
N PRO A 721 19.95 -33.77 -4.86
CA PRO A 721 18.93 -32.73 -4.79
C PRO A 721 18.40 -32.32 -6.17
N SER A 722 17.07 -32.27 -6.33
CA SER A 722 16.43 -31.75 -7.55
C SER A 722 16.21 -30.24 -7.49
N SER A 723 15.77 -29.64 -8.60
CA SER A 723 15.34 -28.23 -8.63
C SER A 723 14.18 -27.97 -7.66
N TYR A 724 13.22 -28.89 -7.53
CA TYR A 724 12.12 -28.76 -6.56
C TYR A 724 12.60 -28.83 -5.10
N THR A 725 13.58 -29.70 -4.80
CA THR A 725 14.27 -29.70 -3.50
C THR A 725 14.97 -28.37 -3.25
N ALA A 726 15.63 -27.80 -4.25
CA ALA A 726 16.33 -26.53 -4.14
C ALA A 726 15.38 -25.32 -3.96
N HIS A 727 14.30 -25.25 -4.75
CA HIS A 727 13.28 -24.18 -4.63
C HIS A 727 12.58 -24.23 -3.28
N ALA A 728 12.20 -25.40 -2.79
CA ALA A 728 11.56 -25.55 -1.47
C ALA A 728 12.52 -25.20 -0.32
N PHE A 729 13.79 -25.60 -0.43
CA PHE A 729 14.85 -25.27 0.53
C PHE A 729 15.07 -23.75 0.61
N ASP A 730 15.27 -23.07 -0.51
CA ASP A 730 15.47 -21.62 -0.56
C ASP A 730 14.21 -20.86 -0.09
N THR A 731 13.01 -21.30 -0.48
CA THR A 731 11.75 -20.66 -0.06
C THR A 731 11.60 -20.64 1.45
N LEU A 732 11.86 -21.78 2.11
CA LEU A 732 11.73 -21.86 3.56
C LEU A 732 12.85 -21.08 4.26
N LEU A 733 14.09 -21.10 3.76
CA LEU A 733 15.16 -20.28 4.32
C LEU A 733 14.90 -18.77 4.18
N ILE A 734 14.32 -18.31 3.07
CA ILE A 734 13.90 -16.90 2.89
C ILE A 734 12.90 -16.51 3.98
N LEU A 735 11.82 -17.28 4.12
CA LEU A 735 10.79 -17.01 5.13
C LEU A 735 11.41 -16.96 6.53
N MET A 736 12.19 -17.99 6.88
CA MET A 736 12.83 -18.08 8.20
C MET A 736 13.82 -16.94 8.47
N GLN A 737 14.59 -16.50 7.47
CA GLN A 737 15.50 -15.36 7.59
C GLN A 737 14.74 -14.03 7.78
N LEU A 738 13.68 -13.79 6.99
CA LEU A 738 12.90 -12.55 7.08
C LEU A 738 12.14 -12.44 8.40
N LEU A 739 11.53 -13.54 8.86
CA LEU A 739 10.72 -13.62 10.08
C LEU A 739 11.52 -13.64 11.40
N ASN A 740 12.85 -13.77 11.33
CA ASN A 740 13.73 -13.52 12.48
C ASN A 740 13.75 -12.03 12.88
N ASP A 741 13.33 -11.12 12.00
CA ASP A 741 13.07 -9.73 12.35
C ASP A 741 11.59 -9.60 12.77
N GLU A 742 11.34 -9.24 14.03
CA GLU A 742 10.00 -9.03 14.60
C GLU A 742 9.15 -8.07 13.74
N ARG A 743 9.82 -7.13 13.05
CA ARG A 743 9.19 -6.16 12.15
C ARG A 743 8.55 -6.78 10.92
N ASN A 744 8.80 -8.06 10.61
CA ASN A 744 8.27 -8.77 9.45
C ASN A 744 7.25 -9.86 9.85
N GLN A 745 6.84 -9.91 11.11
CA GLN A 745 6.02 -11.00 11.64
C GLN A 745 4.52 -10.88 11.35
N SER A 746 4.05 -9.79 10.72
CA SER A 746 2.70 -9.67 10.19
C SER A 746 2.59 -10.11 8.73
N HIS A 747 1.41 -10.55 8.29
CA HIS A 747 1.17 -10.90 6.89
C HIS A 747 1.55 -9.77 5.91
N ARG A 748 1.18 -8.53 6.25
CA ARG A 748 1.50 -7.34 5.44
C ARG A 748 3.00 -7.04 5.46
N ASP A 749 3.62 -7.02 6.64
CA ASP A 749 5.03 -6.70 6.75
C ASP A 749 5.91 -7.76 6.08
N LEU A 750 5.52 -9.05 6.15
CA LEU A 750 6.22 -10.13 5.44
C LEU A 750 6.09 -9.99 3.92
N LYS A 751 4.89 -9.67 3.40
CA LYS A 751 4.67 -9.36 1.97
C LYS A 751 5.60 -8.24 1.51
N ASP A 752 5.61 -7.14 2.26
CA ASP A 752 6.47 -6.00 2.00
C ASP A 752 7.97 -6.36 2.10
N ALA A 753 8.36 -7.19 3.05
CA ALA A 753 9.73 -7.66 3.22
C ALA A 753 10.20 -8.58 2.08
N LEU A 754 9.32 -9.44 1.56
CA LEU A 754 9.59 -10.29 0.40
C LEU A 754 9.85 -9.45 -0.86
N ILE A 755 9.04 -8.43 -1.13
CA ILE A 755 9.24 -7.49 -2.26
C ILE A 755 10.52 -6.67 -2.07
N LYS A 756 10.77 -6.16 -0.85
CA LYS A 756 11.96 -5.36 -0.53
C LYS A 756 13.26 -6.19 -0.43
N MET A 757 13.19 -7.52 -0.53
CA MET A 757 14.33 -8.43 -0.33
C MET A 757 15.35 -8.33 -1.47
N LYS A 758 16.49 -7.69 -1.19
CA LYS A 758 17.60 -7.54 -2.15
C LYS A 758 18.55 -8.75 -2.12
N SER A 759 18.54 -9.55 -3.18
CA SER A 759 19.57 -10.57 -3.49
C SER A 759 19.88 -11.57 -2.35
N PHE A 760 18.90 -12.38 -1.97
CA PHE A 760 19.10 -13.59 -1.16
C PHE A 760 20.12 -14.54 -1.82
N GLN A 761 20.99 -15.15 -1.02
CA GLN A 761 22.06 -16.03 -1.50
C GLN A 761 21.68 -17.50 -1.27
N GLY A 762 20.91 -18.06 -2.20
CA GLY A 762 20.36 -19.41 -2.08
C GLY A 762 21.19 -20.51 -2.75
N VAL A 763 20.66 -21.73 -2.72
CA VAL A 763 21.17 -22.87 -3.50
C VAL A 763 20.81 -22.72 -4.99
N THR A 764 19.75 -21.99 -5.31
CA THR A 764 19.34 -21.63 -6.69
C THR A 764 20.06 -20.39 -7.22
N GLY A 765 21.09 -19.91 -6.52
CA GLY A 765 21.88 -18.72 -6.87
C GLY A 765 21.40 -17.47 -6.14
N LYS A 766 21.73 -16.29 -6.68
CA LYS A 766 21.17 -15.02 -6.19
C LYS A 766 19.71 -14.93 -6.58
N LEU A 767 18.85 -14.63 -5.62
CA LEU A 767 17.39 -14.66 -5.73
C LEU A 767 16.77 -13.39 -5.13
N SER A 768 15.81 -12.79 -5.84
CA SER A 768 14.90 -11.76 -5.33
C SER A 768 13.51 -11.97 -5.93
N PHE A 769 12.50 -11.31 -5.39
CA PHE A 769 11.21 -11.19 -6.08
C PHE A 769 11.19 -9.87 -6.86
N ASP A 770 10.50 -9.83 -8.00
CA ASP A 770 10.13 -8.57 -8.64
C ASP A 770 8.82 -8.00 -8.06
N ASP A 771 8.42 -6.82 -8.53
CA ASP A 771 7.20 -6.12 -8.07
C ASP A 771 5.91 -6.91 -8.38
N SER A 772 5.95 -7.93 -9.25
CA SER A 772 4.82 -8.82 -9.50
C SER A 772 4.76 -10.00 -8.54
N GLY A 773 5.84 -10.31 -7.81
CA GLY A 773 5.97 -11.51 -6.97
C GLY A 773 6.66 -12.70 -7.67
N GLU A 774 7.16 -12.53 -8.88
CA GLU A 774 7.92 -13.56 -9.60
C GLU A 774 9.38 -13.62 -9.09
N ALA A 775 9.89 -14.84 -8.86
CA ALA A 775 11.28 -15.05 -8.49
C ALA A 775 12.24 -14.75 -9.65
N ILE A 776 13.02 -13.68 -9.51
CA ILE A 776 14.16 -13.35 -10.37
C ILE A 776 15.42 -14.02 -9.81
N ARG A 777 16.10 -14.84 -10.63
CA ARG A 777 17.35 -15.49 -10.21
C ARG A 777 18.40 -15.61 -11.31
N GLU A 778 19.63 -15.88 -10.89
CA GLU A 778 20.74 -16.14 -11.80
C GLU A 778 20.49 -17.42 -12.64
N ILE A 779 20.35 -17.25 -13.95
CA ILE A 779 20.26 -18.36 -14.91
C ILE A 779 21.68 -18.74 -15.35
N TYR A 780 22.04 -20.01 -15.15
CA TYR A 780 23.31 -20.57 -15.58
C TYR A 780 23.29 -20.83 -17.08
N LEU A 781 24.27 -20.31 -17.81
CA LEU A 781 24.67 -20.84 -19.11
C LEU A 781 25.63 -22.00 -18.87
N LEU A 782 25.33 -23.16 -19.45
CA LEU A 782 26.04 -24.41 -19.27
C LEU A 782 26.55 -24.91 -20.63
N THR A 783 27.66 -25.65 -20.61
CA THR A 783 28.21 -26.31 -21.80
C THR A 783 28.77 -27.68 -21.46
N LEU A 784 28.82 -28.57 -22.45
CA LEU A 784 29.53 -29.83 -22.34
C LEU A 784 31.01 -29.65 -22.73
N ASN A 785 31.93 -29.87 -21.78
CA ASN A 785 33.37 -29.79 -22.00
C ASN A 785 34.07 -31.02 -21.42
N ARG A 786 34.92 -31.69 -22.22
CA ARG A 786 35.63 -32.94 -21.83
C ARG A 786 34.71 -33.98 -21.15
N GLY A 787 33.48 -34.14 -21.65
CA GLY A 787 32.49 -35.08 -21.11
C GLY A 787 31.85 -34.67 -19.78
N LYS A 788 32.01 -33.42 -19.33
CA LYS A 788 31.36 -32.90 -18.11
C LYS A 788 30.54 -31.66 -18.42
N ILE A 789 29.36 -31.57 -17.80
CA ILE A 789 28.56 -30.34 -17.80
C ILE A 789 29.22 -29.36 -16.82
N GLN A 790 29.47 -28.14 -17.27
CA GLN A 790 30.05 -27.07 -16.49
C GLN A 790 29.46 -25.71 -16.91
N PRO A 791 29.58 -24.66 -16.08
CA PRO A 791 29.26 -23.31 -16.50
C PRO A 791 30.06 -22.91 -17.74
N LEU A 792 29.43 -22.09 -18.56
CA LEU A 792 30.04 -21.41 -19.68
C LEU A 792 30.79 -20.18 -19.15
N ASN A 793 32.13 -20.24 -19.23
CA ASN A 793 33.04 -19.15 -18.83
C ASN A 793 33.19 -18.12 -19.96
#